data_AF-A0A662LM81-F1
#
_entry.id   AF-A0A662LM81-F1
#
_cell.length_a   1.000
_cell.length_b   1.000
_cell.length_c   1.000
_cell.angle_alpha   90.00
_cell.angle_beta   90.00
_cell.angle_gamma   90.00
#
_symmetry.space_group_name_H-M   'P 1'
#
loop_
_entity.id
_entity.type
_entity.pdbx_description
1 polymer ?
#
loop_
_entity_poly.entity_id
_entity_poly.type
_entity_poly.pdbx_seq_one_letter_code
_entity_poly.pdbx_strand_id
1 'polypeptide(L)'
;PSLSFEGFTITLEVEALGTPNPSPLEVYVVKAISYSGKNYLWCLGAGADHPPSRLIMSVRAERVVARFERGSFSGFSLSNLSSAQFSFIDVVGPYSISYWSQDDLSSFSPHIALLKVEDLRIVGYSHLTGTLTPSLGYSSVPPSGNLSLDFPSLTSPINELAWRAGEEGSGEFPTRLDLAYREEDSASLYAVAKVTDLPPSLHIKVDRHSTGGKNVTELTYHGSHTVGRLAFHEEILSPTGELSVTTMLIKELPLTLHLSTTGGEFYSYNATFPVNASLGIVGGMLEGVMGKISGRFGRIGRVLRSLPRSVATLPEEKGWLEAECEGGLGEIFYASGELKYLTTSSSSYLSIYQANEDAYPTLSIRLKNVQKGELNFSSGFKVALTLLKRQKVDLAGIIPGGETLLMVDSAPGEMTILQDPEGERLFLGLSERVEEVHLLGRSEEVSIEMIIEGLMGEAEIINLKDTFWVSFGTHVENFQAYMTNSATFIPRFYPISNFLSIHQRGISGEISIKLQRVSFFRFVRGTAPIIEIRSEGAGDLLIELGEAINSLSLRGAFRPLPEYLNMTLPSNLTGVEIPLPSLYGGDFTGIAEGLLSLTGIADSLLNLTYNALDSMVERLGAIGQNMSLSWRVGSDQSTDLVLHVQRLGSAPFKSASWTHGLWIYQSGKGRESSLDMKIFLMGLPSEGSLSFSFEEETLVFDLDFEGYSPAMPWLLVRTLGFQDRDITIYMNDIKSGINMDVKAEITTNMSIGGRIVAHMEAHVSTLEGEPVDLGEVLARLRKLGEEPSLREIYMPALPADFSFRGRMERDIDVNYSSSQYLEFLYIKLSKSLKGRWSQIYGIFHDLPLSFSARIVSNPLVSLRHTLTLQGFPTFSLATSGRDIDLYINYDGKGLGQRGRYQLFVENAGDTETYYHGSMYVLKSEGIEYFTLEMENIPYIEGFTINSLIFSARDVKSLALDSSMLPGGLPVIYLKKLEVRNVKAVLDFSLKVRGKDMSPRGSFYVYRVSSSGFTRTLSLQSGPLEINLEGYRSATIIPAPIVMMWQEAVSGVVS
;
A
#
# COMPACT_ATOMS: atom_id res chain seq x y z
N PRO A 1 -69.41 -10.92 26.15
CA PRO A 1 -68.87 -10.96 27.52
C PRO A 1 -67.65 -11.88 27.63
N SER A 2 -66.52 -11.35 28.09
CA SER A 2 -65.38 -12.15 28.56
C SER A 2 -65.50 -12.33 30.07
N LEU A 3 -65.17 -13.52 30.56
CA LEU A 3 -65.02 -13.83 31.98
C LEU A 3 -63.55 -14.01 32.27
N SER A 4 -63.10 -13.44 33.38
CA SER A 4 -61.75 -13.57 33.90
C SER A 4 -61.80 -14.27 35.25
N PHE A 5 -61.02 -15.33 35.41
CA PHE A 5 -60.84 -16.03 36.69
C PHE A 5 -59.45 -15.74 37.22
N GLU A 6 -59.35 -15.07 38.37
CA GLU A 6 -58.08 -14.78 39.05
C GLU A 6 -57.65 -15.99 39.91
N GLY A 7 -56.36 -16.34 39.87
CA GLY A 7 -55.70 -17.35 40.69
C GLY A 7 -56.12 -18.79 40.40
N PHE A 8 -55.58 -19.41 39.35
CA PHE A 8 -55.84 -20.82 39.03
C PHE A 8 -54.71 -21.73 39.54
N THR A 9 -55.00 -22.79 40.29
CA THR A 9 -53.99 -23.76 40.79
C THR A 9 -54.48 -25.20 40.66
N ILE A 10 -53.61 -26.09 40.17
CA ILE A 10 -53.78 -27.54 40.19
C ILE A 10 -52.76 -28.10 41.17
N THR A 11 -53.22 -28.84 42.17
CA THR A 11 -52.36 -29.45 43.19
C THR A 11 -52.47 -30.97 43.14
N LEU A 12 -51.33 -31.64 42.98
CA LEU A 12 -51.15 -33.06 43.26
C LEU A 12 -50.61 -33.18 44.67
N GLU A 13 -51.39 -33.81 45.55
CA GLU A 13 -50.99 -34.09 46.92
C GLU A 13 -50.94 -35.61 47.12
N VAL A 14 -49.79 -36.09 47.60
CA VAL A 14 -49.55 -37.49 47.92
C VAL A 14 -49.17 -37.56 49.39
N GLU A 15 -49.93 -38.32 50.16
CA GLU A 15 -49.73 -38.51 51.61
C GLU A 15 -49.64 -40.00 51.91
N ALA A 16 -48.62 -40.42 52.65
CA ALA A 16 -48.42 -41.80 53.03
C ALA A 16 -49.35 -42.18 54.20
N LEU A 17 -50.15 -43.24 54.03
CA LEU A 17 -51.04 -43.75 55.09
C LEU A 17 -50.31 -44.64 56.14
N GLY A 18 -48.97 -44.74 56.07
CA GLY A 18 -48.12 -45.56 56.94
C GLY A 18 -46.63 -45.38 56.61
N THR A 19 -45.73 -46.19 57.20
CA THR A 19 -44.29 -46.13 56.88
C THR A 19 -44.05 -46.45 55.39
N PRO A 20 -43.46 -45.53 54.61
CA PRO A 20 -43.26 -45.71 53.18
C PRO A 20 -42.34 -46.90 52.86
N ASN A 21 -42.66 -47.67 51.81
CA ASN A 21 -41.79 -48.72 51.28
C ASN A 21 -40.60 -48.07 50.54
N PRO A 22 -39.34 -48.50 50.73
CA PRO A 22 -38.17 -47.92 50.05
C PRO A 22 -38.09 -48.14 48.52
N SER A 23 -39.19 -48.51 47.87
CA SER A 23 -39.25 -48.63 46.41
C SER A 23 -39.49 -47.27 45.75
N PRO A 24 -38.97 -47.02 44.54
CA PRO A 24 -39.24 -45.79 43.80
C PRO A 24 -40.74 -45.51 43.68
N LEU A 25 -41.13 -44.28 43.97
CA LEU A 25 -42.48 -43.79 43.82
C LEU A 25 -42.60 -43.14 42.44
N GLU A 26 -43.59 -43.56 41.66
CA GLU A 26 -43.98 -42.96 40.39
C GLU A 26 -45.50 -42.79 40.40
N VAL A 27 -45.97 -41.54 40.48
CA VAL A 27 -47.40 -41.24 40.52
C VAL A 27 -47.76 -40.44 39.28
N TYR A 28 -48.78 -40.90 38.54
CA TYR A 28 -49.30 -40.21 37.37
C TYR A 28 -50.79 -39.93 37.51
N VAL A 29 -51.18 -38.71 37.19
CA VAL A 29 -52.54 -38.30 36.92
C VAL A 29 -52.74 -38.29 35.41
N VAL A 30 -53.54 -39.23 34.91
CA VAL A 30 -53.81 -39.37 33.47
C VAL A 30 -55.22 -38.88 33.14
N LYS A 31 -55.36 -38.05 32.10
CA LYS A 31 -56.64 -37.52 31.62
C LYS A 31 -56.77 -37.68 30.10
N ALA A 32 -57.77 -38.43 29.65
CA ALA A 32 -58.09 -38.58 28.23
C ALA A 32 -58.94 -37.41 27.70
N ILE A 33 -58.68 -36.99 26.46
CA ILE A 33 -59.29 -35.83 25.79
C ILE A 33 -59.44 -36.10 24.28
N SER A 34 -60.49 -35.59 23.63
CA SER A 34 -60.70 -35.73 22.18
C SER A 34 -61.13 -34.41 21.54
N TYR A 35 -60.44 -33.95 20.48
CA TYR A 35 -60.79 -32.73 19.74
C TYR A 35 -60.54 -32.88 18.22
N SER A 36 -61.43 -32.31 17.39
CA SER A 36 -61.29 -32.27 15.91
C SER A 36 -60.97 -33.64 15.25
N GLY A 37 -61.54 -34.73 15.79
CA GLY A 37 -61.31 -36.08 15.27
C GLY A 37 -60.01 -36.75 15.74
N LYS A 38 -59.24 -36.12 16.65
CA LYS A 38 -58.00 -36.65 17.24
C LYS A 38 -58.20 -36.89 18.74
N ASN A 39 -57.60 -37.96 19.28
CA ASN A 39 -57.62 -38.24 20.73
C ASN A 39 -56.25 -37.95 21.34
N TYR A 40 -56.24 -37.58 22.61
CA TYR A 40 -55.04 -37.26 23.38
C TYR A 40 -55.13 -37.80 24.80
N LEU A 41 -53.99 -38.12 25.41
CA LEU A 41 -53.83 -38.44 26.82
C LEU A 41 -52.87 -37.44 27.46
N TRP A 42 -53.34 -36.76 28.49
CA TRP A 42 -52.52 -35.91 29.36
C TRP A 42 -52.00 -36.71 30.53
N CYS A 43 -50.73 -36.51 30.88
CA CYS A 43 -50.12 -37.09 32.08
C CYS A 43 -49.41 -35.98 32.86
N LEU A 44 -49.75 -35.82 34.14
CA LEU A 44 -48.94 -35.08 35.11
C LEU A 44 -48.46 -36.09 36.13
N GLY A 45 -47.16 -36.20 36.34
CA GLY A 45 -46.62 -37.13 37.32
C GLY A 45 -45.47 -36.56 38.12
N ALA A 46 -45.14 -37.27 39.18
CA ALA A 46 -43.99 -37.02 40.02
C ALA A 46 -43.34 -38.34 40.41
N GLY A 47 -42.03 -38.40 40.23
CA GLY A 47 -41.16 -39.50 40.61
C GLY A 47 -40.24 -39.12 41.77
N ALA A 48 -39.97 -40.05 42.67
CA ALA A 48 -38.94 -39.94 43.71
C ALA A 48 -38.33 -41.32 44.01
N ASP A 49 -37.03 -41.41 44.27
CA ASP A 49 -36.36 -42.70 44.55
C ASP A 49 -36.94 -43.41 45.78
N HIS A 50 -37.43 -42.64 46.75
CA HIS A 50 -38.12 -43.12 47.94
C HIS A 50 -39.41 -42.30 48.14
N PRO A 51 -40.53 -42.90 48.56
CA PRO A 51 -41.78 -42.16 48.74
C PRO A 51 -41.68 -41.29 50.00
N PRO A 52 -41.89 -39.97 49.91
CA PRO A 52 -41.94 -39.10 51.09
C PRO A 52 -43.25 -39.30 51.88
N SER A 53 -43.24 -38.90 53.14
CA SER A 53 -44.41 -38.89 54.03
C SER A 53 -45.52 -38.00 53.47
N ARG A 54 -45.13 -36.87 52.87
CA ARG A 54 -46.03 -35.96 52.15
C ARG A 54 -45.29 -35.25 51.03
N LEU A 55 -45.92 -35.18 49.87
CA LEU A 55 -45.46 -34.45 48.70
C LEU A 55 -46.62 -33.64 48.13
N ILE A 56 -46.38 -32.34 47.94
CA ILE A 56 -47.33 -31.43 47.31
C ILE A 56 -46.63 -30.86 46.08
N MET A 57 -47.22 -31.04 44.91
CA MET A 57 -46.81 -30.39 43.67
C MET A 57 -47.96 -29.52 43.18
N SER A 58 -47.71 -28.26 42.90
CA SER A 58 -48.72 -27.32 42.43
C SER A 58 -48.30 -26.62 41.15
N VAL A 59 -49.21 -26.54 40.19
CA VAL A 59 -49.08 -25.73 38.97
C VAL A 59 -50.11 -24.61 39.04
N ARG A 60 -49.65 -23.36 39.03
CA ARG A 60 -50.49 -22.16 39.18
C ARG A 60 -50.37 -21.24 37.97
N ALA A 61 -51.43 -20.50 37.66
CA ALA A 61 -51.48 -19.40 36.71
C ALA A 61 -52.17 -18.17 37.36
N GLU A 62 -51.80 -16.96 36.94
CA GLU A 62 -52.40 -15.73 37.48
C GLU A 62 -53.87 -15.63 37.10
N ARG A 63 -54.20 -15.81 35.82
CA ARG A 63 -55.55 -15.50 35.35
C ARG A 63 -55.96 -16.30 34.13
N VAL A 64 -57.22 -16.73 34.06
CA VAL A 64 -57.77 -17.47 32.91
C VAL A 64 -58.88 -16.63 32.26
N VAL A 65 -58.80 -16.41 30.94
CA VAL A 65 -59.76 -15.59 30.18
C VAL A 65 -60.60 -16.45 29.24
N ALA A 66 -61.93 -16.35 29.36
CA ALA A 66 -62.88 -17.09 28.53
C ALA A 66 -63.89 -16.16 27.82
N ARG A 67 -64.32 -16.53 26.60
CA ARG A 67 -65.39 -15.90 25.83
C ARG A 67 -66.67 -16.70 25.95
N PHE A 68 -67.81 -16.03 26.06
CA PHE A 68 -69.12 -16.67 25.97
C PHE A 68 -69.57 -16.83 24.50
N GLU A 69 -70.04 -18.01 24.09
CA GLU A 69 -70.39 -18.29 22.69
C GLU A 69 -71.90 -18.30 22.37
N ARG A 70 -72.84 -18.57 23.30
CA ARG A 70 -74.32 -18.28 23.19
C ARG A 70 -75.15 -18.79 24.39
N GLY A 71 -76.22 -18.05 24.76
CA GLY A 71 -77.24 -18.42 25.78
C GLY A 71 -78.05 -17.22 26.32
N SER A 72 -79.37 -17.37 26.51
CA SER A 72 -80.28 -16.34 27.04
C SER A 72 -79.97 -15.99 28.50
N PHE A 73 -79.87 -14.69 28.80
CA PHE A 73 -79.46 -14.16 30.10
C PHE A 73 -80.68 -13.88 30.99
N SER A 74 -81.13 -14.86 31.79
CA SER A 74 -82.11 -14.62 32.86
C SER A 74 -81.87 -15.55 34.06
N GLY A 75 -81.34 -14.99 35.16
CA GLY A 75 -81.22 -15.63 36.47
C GLY A 75 -79.86 -16.29 36.75
N PHE A 76 -79.05 -15.66 37.61
CA PHE A 76 -77.83 -16.27 38.14
C PHE A 76 -78.19 -17.37 39.15
N SER A 77 -78.01 -18.64 38.75
CA SER A 77 -77.91 -19.77 39.67
C SER A 77 -76.65 -20.56 39.31
N LEU A 78 -75.79 -20.82 40.31
CA LEU A 78 -74.57 -21.64 40.18
C LEU A 78 -74.86 -23.05 39.64
N SER A 79 -76.12 -23.52 39.72
CA SER A 79 -76.54 -24.82 39.18
C SER A 79 -76.71 -24.85 37.66
N ASN A 80 -76.79 -23.71 36.96
CA ASN A 80 -77.05 -23.62 35.51
C ASN A 80 -75.78 -23.42 34.66
N LEU A 81 -74.60 -23.46 35.28
CA LEU A 81 -73.31 -23.30 34.59
C LEU A 81 -72.95 -24.48 33.67
N SER A 82 -73.60 -25.64 33.81
CA SER A 82 -73.33 -26.82 32.99
C SER A 82 -73.78 -26.70 31.52
N SER A 83 -74.62 -25.73 31.17
CA SER A 83 -75.17 -25.55 29.81
C SER A 83 -74.65 -24.32 29.06
N ALA A 84 -73.77 -23.52 29.68
CA ALA A 84 -73.14 -22.36 29.06
C ALA A 84 -71.93 -22.78 28.20
N GLN A 85 -71.93 -22.41 26.91
CA GLN A 85 -70.80 -22.65 26.00
C GLN A 85 -69.76 -21.51 26.12
N PHE A 86 -68.54 -21.87 26.53
CA PHE A 86 -67.40 -20.95 26.60
C PHE A 86 -66.27 -21.41 25.67
N SER A 87 -65.58 -20.47 25.04
CA SER A 87 -64.28 -20.70 24.43
C SER A 87 -63.19 -19.99 25.23
N PHE A 88 -62.19 -20.71 25.72
CA PHE A 88 -61.06 -20.08 26.40
C PHE A 88 -60.22 -19.32 25.37
N ILE A 89 -59.98 -18.04 25.65
CA ILE A 89 -59.23 -17.15 24.77
C ILE A 89 -57.75 -17.18 25.14
N ASP A 90 -57.44 -17.13 26.44
CA ASP A 90 -56.08 -16.96 26.93
C ASP A 90 -55.92 -17.40 28.39
N VAL A 91 -54.68 -17.66 28.79
CA VAL A 91 -54.27 -17.85 30.18
C VAL A 91 -53.08 -16.92 30.39
N VAL A 92 -53.15 -16.08 31.40
CA VAL A 92 -52.20 -15.01 31.67
C VAL A 92 -51.32 -15.43 32.85
N GLY A 93 -50.01 -15.27 32.70
CA GLY A 93 -49.03 -15.52 33.75
C GLY A 93 -49.02 -14.44 34.83
N PRO A 94 -48.15 -14.56 35.85
CA PRO A 94 -47.09 -15.55 35.93
C PRO A 94 -47.60 -16.95 36.28
N TYR A 95 -46.96 -17.94 35.67
CA TYR A 95 -47.19 -19.36 35.91
C TYR A 95 -46.16 -19.85 36.91
N SER A 96 -46.55 -20.64 37.90
CA SER A 96 -45.59 -21.24 38.83
C SER A 96 -45.76 -22.74 38.92
N ILE A 97 -44.66 -23.48 38.79
CA ILE A 97 -44.58 -24.89 39.14
C ILE A 97 -43.82 -24.95 40.45
N SER A 98 -44.51 -25.39 41.50
CA SER A 98 -43.93 -25.52 42.83
C SER A 98 -44.04 -26.95 43.33
N TYR A 99 -43.09 -27.35 44.14
CA TYR A 99 -43.20 -28.55 44.95
C TYR A 99 -42.77 -28.27 46.38
N TRP A 100 -43.28 -29.08 47.28
CA TRP A 100 -42.89 -29.12 48.69
C TRP A 100 -42.97 -30.57 49.16
N SER A 101 -41.95 -31.01 49.88
CA SER A 101 -41.92 -32.31 50.55
C SER A 101 -41.63 -32.13 52.03
N GLN A 102 -42.25 -33.00 52.83
CA GLN A 102 -42.04 -33.05 54.26
C GLN A 102 -40.70 -33.69 54.64
N ASP A 103 -40.21 -34.61 53.81
CA ASP A 103 -38.97 -35.36 54.05
C ASP A 103 -37.88 -34.94 53.05
N ASP A 104 -36.62 -35.23 53.39
CA ASP A 104 -35.50 -35.06 52.47
C ASP A 104 -35.65 -36.01 51.27
N LEU A 105 -35.56 -35.46 50.06
CA LEU A 105 -35.66 -36.22 48.81
C LEU A 105 -34.25 -36.51 48.27
N SER A 106 -33.94 -37.79 47.98
CA SER A 106 -32.69 -38.17 47.30
C SER A 106 -32.75 -37.92 45.79
N SER A 107 -33.95 -37.80 45.23
CA SER A 107 -34.22 -37.34 43.87
C SER A 107 -35.66 -36.86 43.77
N PHE A 108 -35.95 -35.98 42.82
CA PHE A 108 -37.32 -35.56 42.51
C PHE A 108 -37.48 -35.33 41.01
N SER A 109 -38.45 -35.99 40.38
CA SER A 109 -38.67 -35.94 38.93
C SER A 109 -40.13 -35.62 38.59
N PRO A 110 -40.51 -34.34 38.42
CA PRO A 110 -41.76 -33.98 37.76
C PRO A 110 -41.78 -34.44 36.30
N HIS A 111 -42.92 -35.04 35.90
CA HIS A 111 -43.20 -35.51 34.56
C HIS A 111 -44.44 -34.81 34.00
N ILE A 112 -44.37 -34.34 32.75
CA ILE A 112 -45.52 -33.79 32.02
C ILE A 112 -45.53 -34.41 30.63
N ALA A 113 -46.58 -35.14 30.27
CA ALA A 113 -46.72 -35.79 28.96
C ALA A 113 -48.05 -35.44 28.28
N LEU A 114 -48.00 -35.32 26.95
CA LEU A 114 -49.13 -35.26 26.04
C LEU A 114 -48.95 -36.36 25.00
N LEU A 115 -49.83 -37.35 24.97
CA LEU A 115 -49.80 -38.45 24.00
C LEU A 115 -50.94 -38.24 23.00
N LYS A 116 -50.67 -38.26 21.70
CA LYS A 116 -51.67 -38.24 20.63
C LYS A 116 -52.02 -39.68 20.26
N VAL A 117 -53.31 -40.00 20.26
CA VAL A 117 -53.85 -41.35 20.10
C VAL A 117 -54.79 -41.40 18.90
N GLU A 118 -54.49 -42.27 17.94
CA GLU A 118 -55.34 -42.59 16.78
C GLU A 118 -55.46 -44.12 16.73
N ASP A 119 -56.68 -44.66 16.51
CA ASP A 119 -56.95 -46.11 16.47
C ASP A 119 -56.34 -46.92 17.64
N LEU A 120 -56.45 -46.39 18.87
CA LEU A 120 -55.87 -46.98 20.11
C LEU A 120 -54.34 -47.12 20.10
N ARG A 121 -53.65 -46.44 19.19
CA ARG A 121 -52.18 -46.38 19.14
C ARG A 121 -51.70 -44.96 19.41
N ILE A 122 -50.60 -44.85 20.15
CA ILE A 122 -49.88 -43.59 20.28
C ILE A 122 -49.21 -43.32 18.93
N VAL A 123 -49.69 -42.30 18.23
CA VAL A 123 -49.16 -41.88 16.91
C VAL A 123 -48.26 -40.65 17.02
N GLY A 124 -48.22 -40.03 18.20
CA GLY A 124 -47.25 -39.00 18.53
C GLY A 124 -47.29 -38.69 20.02
N TYR A 125 -46.26 -38.04 20.54
CA TYR A 125 -46.23 -37.61 21.94
C TYR A 125 -45.29 -36.43 22.15
N SER A 126 -45.49 -35.70 23.24
CA SER A 126 -44.57 -34.72 23.80
C SER A 126 -44.40 -35.06 25.27
N HIS A 127 -43.17 -35.17 25.76
CA HIS A 127 -42.86 -35.58 27.12
C HIS A 127 -41.74 -34.71 27.68
N LEU A 128 -41.99 -34.07 28.82
CA LEU A 128 -41.05 -33.28 29.59
C LEU A 128 -40.79 -33.97 30.92
N THR A 129 -39.54 -34.09 31.31
CA THR A 129 -39.11 -34.57 32.62
C THR A 129 -38.07 -33.60 33.19
N GLY A 130 -38.24 -33.16 34.43
CA GLY A 130 -37.25 -32.32 35.12
C GLY A 130 -36.71 -33.04 36.35
N THR A 131 -35.59 -33.75 36.24
CA THR A 131 -35.03 -34.53 37.34
C THR A 131 -34.08 -33.68 38.18
N LEU A 132 -34.40 -33.49 39.45
CA LEU A 132 -33.53 -32.92 40.47
C LEU A 132 -32.79 -34.05 41.18
N THR A 133 -31.47 -33.91 41.32
CA THR A 133 -30.59 -34.80 42.09
C THR A 133 -29.59 -33.99 42.91
N PRO A 134 -29.11 -34.49 44.06
CA PRO A 134 -28.10 -33.80 44.85
C PRO A 134 -26.80 -33.65 44.05
N SER A 135 -26.12 -32.51 44.18
CA SER A 135 -24.74 -32.38 43.67
C SER A 135 -23.78 -33.33 44.37
N LEU A 136 -22.60 -33.55 43.79
CA LEU A 136 -21.60 -34.50 44.29
C LEU A 136 -21.22 -34.17 45.75
N GLY A 137 -21.37 -35.13 46.67
CA GLY A 137 -21.09 -34.95 48.10
C GLY A 137 -22.30 -34.58 48.97
N TYR A 138 -23.48 -34.41 48.36
CA TYR A 138 -24.74 -34.14 49.07
C TYR A 138 -25.70 -35.34 48.95
N SER A 139 -26.61 -35.47 49.92
CA SER A 139 -27.55 -36.59 50.01
C SER A 139 -29.00 -36.26 49.67
N SER A 140 -29.34 -34.96 49.61
CA SER A 140 -30.72 -34.51 49.39
C SER A 140 -30.82 -33.30 48.46
N VAL A 141 -31.95 -33.20 47.76
CA VAL A 141 -32.38 -32.01 46.99
C VAL A 141 -33.20 -31.07 47.91
N PRO A 142 -33.45 -29.81 47.51
CA PRO A 142 -34.23 -28.88 48.32
C PRO A 142 -35.60 -29.46 48.69
N PRO A 143 -36.10 -29.24 49.93
CA PRO A 143 -37.41 -29.72 50.34
C PRO A 143 -38.54 -29.01 49.60
N SER A 144 -38.28 -27.84 49.01
CA SER A 144 -39.22 -27.12 48.15
C SER A 144 -38.51 -26.43 47.00
N GLY A 145 -39.25 -26.19 45.93
CA GLY A 145 -38.77 -25.43 44.79
C GLY A 145 -39.92 -24.78 44.04
N ASN A 146 -39.68 -23.63 43.42
CA ASN A 146 -40.66 -22.88 42.67
C ASN A 146 -40.03 -22.30 41.40
N LEU A 147 -40.53 -22.74 40.25
CA LEU A 147 -40.23 -22.19 38.93
C LEU A 147 -41.39 -21.31 38.49
N SER A 148 -41.19 -19.99 38.49
CA SER A 148 -42.10 -18.98 37.95
C SER A 148 -41.73 -18.62 36.52
N LEU A 149 -42.72 -18.53 35.63
CA LEU A 149 -42.60 -18.14 34.24
C LEU A 149 -43.60 -17.02 33.96
N ASP A 150 -43.13 -15.83 33.63
CA ASP A 150 -43.98 -14.72 33.21
C ASP A 150 -44.09 -14.65 31.68
N PHE A 151 -45.31 -14.57 31.19
CA PHE A 151 -45.57 -14.24 29.80
C PHE A 151 -46.94 -13.54 29.64
N PRO A 152 -47.04 -12.48 28.79
CA PRO A 152 -48.25 -11.66 28.64
C PRO A 152 -49.49 -12.40 28.12
N SER A 153 -49.29 -13.50 27.40
CA SER A 153 -50.35 -14.35 26.84
C SER A 153 -49.80 -15.73 26.51
N LEU A 154 -50.69 -16.70 26.35
CA LEU A 154 -50.35 -18.03 25.84
C LEU A 154 -49.81 -18.04 24.40
N THR A 155 -49.68 -16.90 23.71
CA THR A 155 -48.98 -16.72 22.42
C THR A 155 -47.61 -16.04 22.60
N SER A 156 -47.54 -15.14 23.58
CA SER A 156 -46.40 -14.65 24.37
C SER A 156 -45.06 -15.39 24.31
N PRO A 157 -43.90 -14.83 23.88
CA PRO A 157 -42.63 -15.32 24.41
C PRO A 157 -42.55 -15.13 25.94
N ILE A 158 -41.67 -15.89 26.59
CA ILE A 158 -41.36 -15.73 28.02
C ILE A 158 -40.62 -14.41 28.20
N ASN A 159 -41.10 -13.58 29.12
CA ASN A 159 -40.47 -12.32 29.50
C ASN A 159 -39.64 -12.48 30.77
N GLU A 160 -40.05 -13.38 31.68
CA GLU A 160 -39.34 -13.61 32.93
C GLU A 160 -39.37 -15.10 33.29
N LEU A 161 -38.25 -15.62 33.78
CA LEU A 161 -38.12 -16.93 34.39
C LEU A 161 -37.43 -16.75 35.73
N ALA A 162 -38.06 -17.22 36.80
CA ALA A 162 -37.50 -17.15 38.14
C ALA A 162 -37.57 -18.52 38.82
N TRP A 163 -36.43 -19.00 39.28
CA TRP A 163 -36.31 -20.19 40.12
C TRP A 163 -35.99 -19.78 41.55
N ARG A 164 -36.65 -20.42 42.52
CA ARG A 164 -36.32 -20.32 43.95
C ARG A 164 -36.41 -21.70 44.59
N ALA A 165 -35.36 -22.12 45.29
CA ALA A 165 -35.29 -23.34 46.08
C ALA A 165 -35.40 -23.02 47.57
N GLY A 166 -36.14 -23.85 48.30
CA GLY A 166 -36.29 -23.73 49.75
C GLY A 166 -37.15 -22.54 50.21
N GLU A 167 -37.32 -22.43 51.52
CA GLU A 167 -37.84 -21.21 52.17
C GLU A 167 -36.70 -20.21 52.42
N GLU A 168 -37.02 -18.92 52.49
CA GLU A 168 -36.04 -17.84 52.70
C GLU A 168 -35.20 -18.11 53.98
N GLY A 169 -33.89 -18.35 53.83
CA GLY A 169 -32.98 -18.66 54.94
C GLY A 169 -32.73 -20.16 55.21
N SER A 170 -33.34 -21.06 54.45
CA SER A 170 -32.90 -22.47 54.38
C SER A 170 -31.56 -22.55 53.62
N GLY A 171 -30.59 -23.34 54.11
CA GLY A 171 -29.20 -23.32 53.65
C GLY A 171 -28.97 -23.65 52.16
N GLU A 172 -27.71 -23.63 51.71
CA GLU A 172 -27.37 -23.96 50.32
C GLU A 172 -27.67 -25.44 50.00
N PHE A 173 -28.48 -25.68 48.97
CA PHE A 173 -28.79 -26.99 48.42
C PHE A 173 -28.24 -27.09 46.99
N PRO A 174 -26.94 -27.39 46.79
CA PRO A 174 -26.40 -27.55 45.44
C PRO A 174 -27.08 -28.74 44.76
N THR A 175 -27.82 -28.44 43.70
CA THR A 175 -28.72 -29.37 43.02
C THR A 175 -28.33 -29.49 41.56
N ARG A 176 -28.37 -30.70 41.02
CA ARG A 176 -28.32 -30.94 39.58
C ARG A 176 -29.75 -31.04 39.04
N LEU A 177 -30.05 -30.28 37.99
CA LEU A 177 -31.30 -30.34 37.24
C LEU A 177 -31.04 -30.90 35.84
N ASP A 178 -31.66 -32.03 35.53
CA ASP A 178 -31.70 -32.62 34.19
C ASP A 178 -33.12 -32.45 33.61
N LEU A 179 -33.29 -31.46 32.74
CA LEU A 179 -34.55 -31.19 32.04
C LEU A 179 -34.51 -31.83 30.65
N ALA A 180 -35.23 -32.93 30.47
CA ALA A 180 -35.35 -33.64 29.19
C ALA A 180 -36.72 -33.39 28.56
N TYR A 181 -36.72 -33.04 27.27
CA TYR A 181 -37.90 -32.93 26.43
C TYR A 181 -37.79 -33.89 25.25
N ARG A 182 -38.86 -34.60 24.94
CA ARG A 182 -38.95 -35.48 23.78
C ARG A 182 -40.27 -35.26 23.08
N GLU A 183 -40.24 -35.12 21.76
CA GLU A 183 -41.42 -34.99 20.93
C GLU A 183 -41.29 -35.91 19.73
N GLU A 184 -42.36 -36.65 19.43
CA GLU A 184 -42.46 -37.55 18.30
C GLU A 184 -43.81 -37.25 17.63
N ASP A 185 -43.83 -36.68 16.43
CA ASP A 185 -45.06 -36.52 15.64
C ASP A 185 -44.73 -36.75 14.16
N SER A 186 -44.56 -35.68 13.37
CA SER A 186 -44.05 -35.79 11.99
C SER A 186 -42.51 -35.85 11.92
N ALA A 187 -41.83 -35.31 12.93
CA ALA A 187 -40.39 -35.35 13.15
C ALA A 187 -40.11 -35.88 14.56
N SER A 188 -38.93 -36.46 14.78
CA SER A 188 -38.46 -36.85 16.13
C SER A 188 -37.58 -35.73 16.68
N LEU A 189 -37.82 -35.33 17.93
CA LEU A 189 -37.10 -34.27 18.61
C LEU A 189 -36.71 -34.75 20.01
N TYR A 190 -35.44 -34.63 20.36
CA TYR A 190 -34.94 -34.90 21.69
C TYR A 190 -34.09 -33.72 22.14
N ALA A 191 -34.40 -33.12 23.28
CA ALA A 191 -33.65 -32.02 23.87
C ALA A 191 -33.37 -32.29 25.35
N VAL A 192 -32.18 -31.96 25.83
CA VAL A 192 -31.82 -32.08 27.24
C VAL A 192 -31.04 -30.84 27.66
N ALA A 193 -31.49 -30.19 28.73
CA ALA A 193 -30.73 -29.19 29.46
C ALA A 193 -30.28 -29.78 30.80
N LYS A 194 -28.98 -29.72 31.10
CA LYS A 194 -28.39 -30.17 32.36
C LYS A 194 -27.75 -28.99 33.06
N VAL A 195 -28.18 -28.71 34.28
CA VAL A 195 -27.62 -27.69 35.15
C VAL A 195 -26.95 -28.39 36.32
N THR A 196 -25.64 -28.21 36.48
CA THR A 196 -24.89 -28.66 37.66
C THR A 196 -24.70 -27.46 38.57
N ASP A 197 -24.97 -27.65 39.86
CA ASP A 197 -24.93 -26.61 40.89
C ASP A 197 -25.91 -25.47 40.59
N LEU A 198 -27.18 -25.85 40.39
CA LEU A 198 -28.30 -24.91 40.26
C LEU A 198 -28.37 -24.01 41.52
N PRO A 199 -28.30 -22.68 41.38
CA PRO A 199 -28.30 -21.79 42.53
C PRO A 199 -29.66 -21.78 43.24
N PRO A 200 -29.68 -21.48 44.56
CA PRO A 200 -30.92 -21.37 45.33
C PRO A 200 -31.92 -20.37 44.75
N SER A 201 -31.45 -19.31 44.12
CA SER A 201 -32.28 -18.39 43.35
C SER A 201 -31.62 -18.05 42.01
N LEU A 202 -32.44 -18.01 40.97
CA LEU A 202 -32.05 -17.63 39.62
C LEU A 202 -33.18 -16.85 38.97
N HIS A 203 -32.82 -15.81 38.23
CA HIS A 203 -33.74 -14.93 37.54
C HIS A 203 -33.23 -14.67 36.14
N ILE A 204 -34.09 -14.79 35.14
CA ILE A 204 -33.81 -14.47 33.74
C ILE A 204 -34.92 -13.57 33.26
N LYS A 205 -34.58 -12.38 32.81
CA LYS A 205 -35.52 -11.42 32.24
C LYS A 205 -35.17 -11.19 30.78
N VAL A 206 -36.19 -11.05 29.93
CA VAL A 206 -36.06 -10.73 28.51
C VAL A 206 -36.88 -9.48 28.22
N ASP A 207 -36.21 -8.36 28.03
CA ASP A 207 -36.81 -7.08 27.68
C ASP A 207 -36.74 -6.86 26.16
N ARG A 208 -37.77 -6.22 25.60
CA ARG A 208 -37.84 -5.88 24.17
C ARG A 208 -38.24 -4.43 24.00
N HIS A 209 -37.47 -3.70 23.21
CA HIS A 209 -37.77 -2.30 22.91
C HIS A 209 -37.30 -1.97 21.48
N SER A 210 -37.59 -0.76 20.99
CA SER A 210 -37.07 -0.29 19.70
C SER A 210 -36.21 0.94 19.91
N THR A 211 -35.01 0.92 19.33
CA THR A 211 -34.06 2.02 19.37
C THR A 211 -33.54 2.27 17.96
N GLY A 212 -33.65 3.51 17.47
CA GLY A 212 -33.19 3.87 16.13
C GLY A 212 -33.86 3.12 14.97
N GLY A 213 -35.09 2.63 15.17
CA GLY A 213 -35.85 1.88 14.15
C GLY A 213 -35.48 0.39 14.05
N LYS A 214 -34.60 -0.11 14.92
CA LYS A 214 -34.31 -1.55 15.07
C LYS A 214 -35.00 -2.10 16.31
N ASN A 215 -35.39 -3.38 16.27
CA ASN A 215 -35.87 -4.09 17.45
C ASN A 215 -34.66 -4.55 18.26
N VAL A 216 -34.62 -4.22 19.55
CA VAL A 216 -33.58 -4.63 20.48
C VAL A 216 -34.17 -5.64 21.45
N THR A 217 -33.47 -6.75 21.66
CA THR A 217 -33.77 -7.71 22.73
C THR A 217 -32.64 -7.73 23.73
N GLU A 218 -32.97 -7.55 25.01
CA GLU A 218 -32.06 -7.62 26.15
C GLU A 218 -32.41 -8.84 26.99
N LEU A 219 -31.42 -9.63 27.36
CA LEU A 219 -31.54 -10.74 28.30
C LEU A 219 -30.65 -10.47 29.50
N THR A 220 -31.26 -10.44 30.68
CA THR A 220 -30.57 -10.26 31.95
C THR A 220 -30.74 -11.52 32.79
N TYR A 221 -29.63 -12.16 33.13
CA TYR A 221 -29.56 -13.26 34.07
C TYR A 221 -29.00 -12.76 35.40
N HIS A 222 -29.60 -13.19 36.51
CA HIS A 222 -29.10 -12.99 37.86
C HIS A 222 -29.25 -14.27 38.70
N GLY A 223 -28.15 -14.81 39.18
CA GLY A 223 -28.08 -15.98 40.07
C GLY A 223 -27.53 -15.60 41.43
N SER A 224 -27.97 -16.27 42.49
CA SER A 224 -27.39 -16.09 43.85
C SER A 224 -26.00 -16.68 43.99
N HIS A 225 -25.64 -17.66 43.15
CA HIS A 225 -24.34 -18.33 43.13
C HIS A 225 -23.98 -18.66 41.68
N THR A 226 -22.70 -18.91 41.44
CA THR A 226 -22.20 -19.34 40.13
C THR A 226 -22.77 -20.70 39.74
N VAL A 227 -23.31 -20.83 38.53
CA VAL A 227 -23.70 -22.15 37.99
C VAL A 227 -22.44 -22.85 37.51
N GLY A 228 -22.12 -24.01 38.10
CA GLY A 228 -20.91 -24.76 37.76
C GLY A 228 -20.89 -25.21 36.30
N ARG A 229 -22.02 -25.74 35.80
CA ARG A 229 -22.16 -26.16 34.40
C ARG A 229 -23.60 -26.10 33.91
N LEU A 230 -23.85 -25.43 32.79
CA LEU A 230 -25.10 -25.47 32.03
C LEU A 230 -24.83 -26.12 30.67
N ALA A 231 -25.35 -27.32 30.42
CA ALA A 231 -25.25 -27.97 29.12
C ALA A 231 -26.63 -28.08 28.48
N PHE A 232 -26.73 -27.81 27.18
CA PHE A 232 -27.92 -28.08 26.38
C PHE A 232 -27.51 -28.90 25.17
N HIS A 233 -28.31 -29.90 24.84
CA HIS A 233 -28.11 -30.74 23.67
C HIS A 233 -29.46 -31.09 23.07
N GLU A 234 -29.59 -30.96 21.75
CA GLU A 234 -30.81 -31.25 21.02
C GLU A 234 -30.50 -31.95 19.70
N GLU A 235 -31.35 -32.91 19.37
CA GLU A 235 -31.31 -33.70 18.14
C GLU A 235 -32.71 -33.68 17.50
N ILE A 236 -32.77 -33.42 16.19
CA ILE A 236 -34.02 -33.40 15.41
C ILE A 236 -33.84 -34.27 14.20
N LEU A 237 -34.65 -35.32 14.10
CA LEU A 237 -34.78 -36.10 12.89
C LEU A 237 -36.01 -35.60 12.12
N SER A 238 -35.76 -34.92 11.00
CA SER A 238 -36.81 -34.41 10.12
C SER A 238 -37.66 -35.56 9.53
N PRO A 239 -38.86 -35.27 9.00
CA PRO A 239 -39.67 -36.28 8.31
C PRO A 239 -38.98 -36.86 7.07
N THR A 240 -38.00 -36.14 6.49
CA THR A 240 -37.20 -36.56 5.33
C THR A 240 -35.96 -37.39 5.72
N GLY A 241 -35.68 -37.56 7.02
CA GLY A 241 -34.55 -38.33 7.53
C GLY A 241 -33.28 -37.52 7.81
N GLU A 242 -33.34 -36.19 7.76
CA GLU A 242 -32.20 -35.31 8.06
C GLU A 242 -32.06 -35.10 9.57
N LEU A 243 -30.84 -35.26 10.10
CA LEU A 243 -30.52 -35.04 11.51
C LEU A 243 -29.95 -33.62 11.71
N SER A 244 -30.57 -32.83 12.59
CA SER A 244 -30.07 -31.53 13.04
C SER A 244 -29.67 -31.61 14.51
N VAL A 245 -28.43 -31.22 14.85
CA VAL A 245 -27.91 -31.26 16.22
C VAL A 245 -27.52 -29.86 16.68
N THR A 246 -27.90 -29.49 17.90
CA THR A 246 -27.48 -28.26 18.57
C THR A 246 -26.88 -28.60 19.93
N THR A 247 -25.69 -28.08 20.24
CA THR A 247 -25.05 -28.28 21.55
C THR A 247 -24.54 -26.95 22.10
N MET A 248 -24.86 -26.68 23.36
CA MET A 248 -24.36 -25.55 24.13
C MET A 248 -23.79 -26.06 25.47
N LEU A 249 -22.72 -25.45 25.93
CA LEU A 249 -22.10 -25.72 27.21
C LEU A 249 -21.56 -24.42 27.78
N ILE A 250 -22.07 -24.00 28.92
CA ILE A 250 -21.51 -22.94 29.74
C ILE A 250 -20.90 -23.58 30.98
N LYS A 251 -19.70 -23.17 31.36
CA LYS A 251 -19.05 -23.52 32.62
C LYS A 251 -18.78 -22.24 33.39
N GLU A 252 -19.00 -22.31 34.71
CA GLU A 252 -18.78 -21.19 35.62
C GLU A 252 -19.54 -19.94 35.13
N LEU A 253 -20.86 -20.06 34.97
CA LEU A 253 -21.72 -18.91 34.67
C LEU A 253 -21.69 -17.97 35.89
N PRO A 254 -21.37 -16.67 35.70
CA PRO A 254 -21.24 -15.71 36.79
C PRO A 254 -22.59 -15.38 37.43
N LEU A 255 -22.57 -14.55 38.48
CA LEU A 255 -23.78 -14.07 39.18
C LEU A 255 -24.68 -13.25 38.26
N THR A 256 -24.11 -12.42 37.38
CA THR A 256 -24.87 -11.57 36.46
C THR A 256 -24.34 -11.74 35.04
N LEU A 257 -25.26 -11.95 34.09
CA LEU A 257 -24.99 -11.94 32.65
C LEU A 257 -26.00 -11.02 31.98
N HIS A 258 -25.52 -10.07 31.20
CA HIS A 258 -26.32 -9.21 30.36
C HIS A 258 -26.00 -9.49 28.88
N LEU A 259 -27.01 -9.79 28.08
CA LEU A 259 -26.91 -9.95 26.63
C LEU A 259 -27.83 -8.93 25.97
N SER A 260 -27.38 -8.27 24.91
CA SER A 260 -28.22 -7.36 24.13
C SER A 260 -27.97 -7.56 22.63
N THR A 261 -29.02 -7.59 21.83
CA THR A 261 -28.92 -7.85 20.38
C THR A 261 -30.00 -7.12 19.57
N THR A 262 -29.66 -6.76 18.33
CA THR A 262 -30.61 -6.20 17.35
C THR A 262 -31.13 -7.22 16.33
N GLY A 263 -30.62 -8.45 16.32
CA GLY A 263 -30.93 -9.47 15.31
C GLY A 263 -32.18 -10.29 15.63
N GLY A 264 -33.18 -10.24 14.72
CA GLY A 264 -34.35 -11.15 14.61
C GLY A 264 -35.30 -11.27 15.81
N GLU A 265 -36.61 -11.12 15.60
CA GLU A 265 -37.62 -11.48 16.60
C GLU A 265 -37.39 -12.92 17.08
N PHE A 266 -37.21 -13.12 18.39
CA PHE A 266 -37.33 -14.44 19.01
C PHE A 266 -38.74 -14.99 18.76
N TYR A 267 -38.91 -15.70 17.64
CA TYR A 267 -40.09 -16.39 17.11
C TYR A 267 -41.44 -16.06 17.77
N SER A 268 -42.32 -15.34 17.06
CA SER A 268 -43.75 -15.30 17.39
C SER A 268 -44.49 -16.48 16.73
N TYR A 269 -45.28 -17.23 17.50
CA TYR A 269 -46.12 -18.31 16.93
C TYR A 269 -47.57 -18.22 17.40
N ASN A 270 -48.47 -18.03 16.43
CA ASN A 270 -49.91 -18.00 16.59
C ASN A 270 -50.51 -19.39 16.36
N ALA A 271 -50.62 -20.22 17.40
CA ALA A 271 -51.55 -21.35 17.39
C ALA A 271 -52.74 -21.09 18.30
N THR A 272 -53.88 -20.82 17.69
CA THR A 272 -55.21 -20.84 18.30
C THR A 272 -55.61 -22.30 18.54
N PHE A 273 -55.95 -22.66 19.78
CA PHE A 273 -56.54 -23.98 20.08
C PHE A 273 -58.02 -23.73 20.33
N PRO A 274 -58.94 -24.23 19.49
CA PRO A 274 -60.36 -24.15 19.76
C PRO A 274 -60.73 -25.11 20.88
N VAL A 275 -61.26 -24.60 21.99
CA VAL A 275 -61.76 -25.44 23.10
C VAL A 275 -63.11 -26.03 22.72
N ASN A 276 -63.28 -27.34 22.93
CA ASN A 276 -64.51 -28.06 22.61
C ASN A 276 -65.55 -27.85 23.75
N ALA A 277 -66.70 -27.27 23.43
CA ALA A 277 -67.71 -26.87 24.41
C ALA A 277 -68.47 -28.04 25.10
N SER A 278 -68.15 -29.29 24.77
CA SER A 278 -68.87 -30.50 25.24
C SER A 278 -68.31 -31.15 26.51
N LEU A 279 -67.16 -30.68 27.03
CA LEU A 279 -66.44 -31.34 28.15
C LEU A 279 -66.77 -30.80 29.56
N GLY A 280 -67.74 -29.88 29.67
CA GLY A 280 -68.04 -29.16 30.91
C GLY A 280 -66.93 -28.18 31.32
N ILE A 281 -67.25 -27.24 32.21
CA ILE A 281 -66.38 -26.09 32.57
C ILE A 281 -64.99 -26.53 33.03
N VAL A 282 -64.91 -27.52 33.93
CA VAL A 282 -63.63 -27.96 34.53
C VAL A 282 -62.79 -28.77 33.52
N GLY A 283 -63.44 -29.56 32.66
CA GLY A 283 -62.78 -30.38 31.64
C GLY A 283 -62.12 -29.55 30.53
N GLY A 284 -62.86 -28.61 29.94
CA GLY A 284 -62.34 -27.71 28.91
C GLY A 284 -61.32 -26.68 29.43
N MET A 285 -61.40 -26.32 30.71
CA MET A 285 -60.46 -25.41 31.37
C MET A 285 -59.09 -26.07 31.63
N LEU A 286 -59.09 -27.29 32.20
CA LEU A 286 -57.87 -28.07 32.44
C LEU A 286 -57.17 -28.42 31.12
N GLU A 287 -57.95 -28.74 30.08
CA GLU A 287 -57.48 -28.98 28.71
C GLU A 287 -56.76 -27.77 28.10
N GLY A 288 -57.35 -26.57 28.21
CA GLY A 288 -56.76 -25.34 27.64
C GLY A 288 -55.48 -24.90 28.33
N VAL A 289 -55.44 -24.98 29.67
CA VAL A 289 -54.29 -24.54 30.48
C VAL A 289 -53.14 -25.54 30.36
N MET A 290 -53.37 -26.81 30.70
CA MET A 290 -52.31 -27.82 30.71
C MET A 290 -51.81 -28.07 29.28
N GLY A 291 -52.75 -28.23 28.34
CA GLY A 291 -52.61 -28.17 26.88
C GLY A 291 -51.45 -27.34 26.37
N LYS A 292 -51.49 -26.09 26.82
CA LYS A 292 -50.65 -25.01 26.36
C LYS A 292 -49.37 -24.88 27.19
N ILE A 293 -49.39 -25.25 28.47
CA ILE A 293 -48.20 -25.29 29.34
C ILE A 293 -47.18 -26.31 28.81
N SER A 294 -47.57 -27.55 28.51
CA SER A 294 -46.60 -28.55 27.97
C SER A 294 -46.03 -28.13 26.61
N GLY A 295 -46.88 -27.60 25.72
CA GLY A 295 -46.46 -27.06 24.43
C GLY A 295 -45.60 -25.79 24.50
N ARG A 296 -45.53 -25.11 25.65
CA ARG A 296 -44.65 -23.95 25.90
C ARG A 296 -43.26 -24.39 26.37
N PHE A 297 -43.13 -25.49 27.12
CA PHE A 297 -41.80 -26.05 27.45
C PHE A 297 -41.04 -26.54 26.21
N GLY A 298 -41.72 -27.19 25.26
CA GLY A 298 -41.15 -27.54 23.95
C GLY A 298 -40.75 -26.34 23.08
N ARG A 299 -41.10 -25.10 23.48
CA ARG A 299 -40.63 -23.88 22.80
C ARG A 299 -39.30 -23.37 23.33
N ILE A 300 -38.91 -23.71 24.56
CA ILE A 300 -37.62 -23.29 25.13
C ILE A 300 -36.47 -23.85 24.27
N GLY A 301 -36.54 -25.12 23.87
CA GLY A 301 -35.56 -25.71 22.93
C GLY A 301 -35.55 -25.03 21.56
N ARG A 302 -36.74 -24.63 21.03
CA ARG A 302 -36.84 -23.86 19.78
C ARG A 302 -36.22 -22.47 19.87
N VAL A 303 -36.36 -21.78 21.01
CA VAL A 303 -35.74 -20.47 21.26
C VAL A 303 -34.21 -20.61 21.27
N LEU A 304 -33.68 -21.65 21.92
CA LEU A 304 -32.24 -21.93 21.92
C LEU A 304 -31.70 -22.27 20.52
N ARG A 305 -32.52 -22.90 19.66
CA ARG A 305 -32.23 -23.11 18.23
C ARG A 305 -32.35 -21.89 17.34
N SER A 306 -33.14 -20.89 17.73
CA SER A 306 -33.26 -19.66 16.95
C SER A 306 -32.10 -18.71 17.20
N LEU A 307 -31.45 -18.77 18.37
CA LEU A 307 -30.29 -17.93 18.72
C LEU A 307 -29.19 -17.89 17.64
N PRO A 308 -28.72 -19.03 17.09
CA PRO A 308 -27.66 -19.04 16.08
C PRO A 308 -28.14 -18.42 14.78
N ARG A 309 -29.41 -18.67 14.42
CA ARG A 309 -30.05 -18.03 13.27
C ARG A 309 -30.15 -16.51 13.46
N SER A 310 -30.52 -16.05 14.65
CA SER A 310 -30.58 -14.63 15.00
C SER A 310 -29.19 -13.96 14.99
N VAL A 311 -28.15 -14.66 15.45
CA VAL A 311 -26.76 -14.21 15.33
C VAL A 311 -26.31 -14.22 13.86
N ALA A 312 -26.77 -15.21 13.10
CA ALA A 312 -26.43 -15.39 11.70
C ALA A 312 -27.03 -14.34 10.77
N THR A 313 -28.18 -13.76 11.11
CA THR A 313 -28.80 -12.69 10.32
C THR A 313 -28.28 -11.30 10.70
N LEU A 314 -27.40 -11.18 11.71
CA LEU A 314 -26.84 -9.87 12.10
C LEU A 314 -26.15 -9.13 10.95
N PRO A 315 -25.35 -9.76 10.07
CA PRO A 315 -24.76 -9.06 8.94
C PRO A 315 -25.83 -8.45 8.00
N GLU A 316 -26.86 -9.22 7.64
CA GLU A 316 -27.96 -8.78 6.77
C GLU A 316 -28.76 -7.62 7.39
N GLU A 317 -29.06 -7.71 8.68
CA GLU A 317 -29.82 -6.70 9.41
C GLU A 317 -28.95 -5.52 9.87
N LYS A 318 -27.65 -5.54 9.57
CA LYS A 318 -26.63 -4.59 10.07
C LYS A 318 -26.66 -4.48 11.59
N GLY A 319 -26.94 -5.60 12.24
CA GLY A 319 -27.19 -5.72 13.67
C GLY A 319 -25.91 -5.79 14.50
N TRP A 320 -26.09 -6.02 15.79
CA TRP A 320 -25.02 -6.20 16.76
C TRP A 320 -25.49 -7.11 17.89
N LEU A 321 -24.53 -7.72 18.58
CA LEU A 321 -24.66 -8.54 19.78
C LEU A 321 -23.61 -8.08 20.79
N GLU A 322 -24.02 -7.78 22.01
CA GLU A 322 -23.15 -7.45 23.13
C GLU A 322 -23.44 -8.40 24.29
N ALA A 323 -22.39 -8.86 24.96
CA ALA A 323 -22.44 -9.73 26.11
C ALA A 323 -21.53 -9.20 27.22
N GLU A 324 -22.06 -9.05 28.44
CA GLU A 324 -21.33 -8.59 29.61
C GLU A 324 -21.56 -9.55 30.78
N CYS A 325 -20.47 -9.98 31.40
CA CYS A 325 -20.42 -11.00 32.45
C CYS A 325 -19.75 -10.39 33.68
N GLU A 326 -20.53 -10.07 34.71
CA GLU A 326 -20.00 -9.49 35.95
C GLU A 326 -19.18 -10.54 36.71
N GLY A 327 -17.89 -10.29 36.95
CA GLY A 327 -16.96 -11.29 37.52
C GLY A 327 -16.38 -12.28 36.50
N GLY A 328 -16.87 -12.21 35.25
CA GLY A 328 -16.40 -12.93 34.07
C GLY A 328 -16.80 -14.41 33.98
N LEU A 329 -16.77 -14.90 32.75
CA LEU A 329 -17.25 -16.20 32.34
C LEU A 329 -16.11 -17.21 32.22
N GLY A 330 -16.24 -18.39 32.81
CA GLY A 330 -15.22 -19.44 32.71
C GLY A 330 -15.08 -19.99 31.29
N GLU A 331 -16.14 -20.57 30.74
CA GLU A 331 -16.18 -21.04 29.35
C GLU A 331 -17.61 -21.05 28.80
N ILE A 332 -17.82 -20.55 27.59
CA ILE A 332 -18.99 -20.86 26.77
C ILE A 332 -18.53 -21.61 25.53
N PHE A 333 -19.21 -22.70 25.23
CA PHE A 333 -19.07 -23.48 24.01
C PHE A 333 -20.44 -23.60 23.36
N TYR A 334 -20.49 -23.33 22.06
CA TYR A 334 -21.68 -23.41 21.25
C TYR A 334 -21.32 -24.05 19.91
N ALA A 335 -22.18 -24.94 19.42
CA ALA A 335 -22.09 -25.51 18.08
C ALA A 335 -23.47 -25.91 17.53
N SER A 336 -23.71 -25.68 16.25
CA SER A 336 -24.92 -26.06 15.51
C SER A 336 -24.58 -26.77 14.21
N GLY A 337 -25.19 -27.91 13.90
CA GLY A 337 -24.96 -28.64 12.63
C GLY A 337 -23.93 -29.76 12.73
N GLU A 338 -23.14 -29.98 11.67
CA GLU A 338 -22.02 -30.94 11.71
C GLU A 338 -20.92 -30.40 12.62
N LEU A 339 -20.66 -31.07 13.75
CA LEU A 339 -19.64 -30.70 14.72
C LEU A 339 -18.22 -30.79 14.12
N LYS A 340 -17.80 -29.77 13.36
CA LYS A 340 -16.42 -29.60 12.91
C LYS A 340 -15.72 -28.54 13.74
N TYR A 341 -14.73 -28.97 14.49
CA TYR A 341 -13.82 -28.12 15.23
C TYR A 341 -12.69 -27.69 14.29
N LEU A 342 -12.61 -26.40 14.00
CA LEU A 342 -11.56 -25.85 13.14
C LEU A 342 -10.25 -25.58 13.91
N THR A 343 -10.30 -25.51 15.24
CA THR A 343 -9.15 -25.12 16.07
C THR A 343 -8.94 -26.06 17.27
N THR A 344 -7.82 -25.90 17.98
CA THR A 344 -7.43 -26.76 19.11
C THR A 344 -8.37 -26.61 20.31
N SER A 345 -8.47 -27.63 21.17
CA SER A 345 -9.34 -27.58 22.35
C SER A 345 -8.95 -26.53 23.41
N SER A 346 -7.72 -26.01 23.35
CA SER A 346 -7.17 -25.06 24.32
C SER A 346 -7.55 -23.60 24.06
N SER A 347 -7.73 -23.16 22.81
CA SER A 347 -7.98 -21.76 22.48
C SER A 347 -9.43 -21.32 22.69
N SER A 348 -9.62 -20.00 22.87
CA SER A 348 -10.89 -19.33 22.60
C SER A 348 -11.00 -19.14 21.09
N TYR A 349 -12.13 -19.44 20.48
CA TYR A 349 -12.32 -19.27 19.06
C TYR A 349 -13.74 -18.90 18.64
N LEU A 350 -13.85 -18.24 17.50
CA LEU A 350 -15.08 -18.07 16.72
C LEU A 350 -14.82 -18.67 15.35
N SER A 351 -15.57 -19.71 14.97
CA SER A 351 -15.34 -20.43 13.73
C SER A 351 -16.61 -20.64 12.92
N ILE A 352 -16.52 -20.46 11.61
CA ILE A 352 -17.61 -20.66 10.66
C ILE A 352 -17.19 -21.76 9.67
N TYR A 353 -18.08 -22.71 9.41
CA TYR A 353 -17.82 -23.81 8.49
C TYR A 353 -19.01 -24.05 7.54
N GLN A 354 -18.76 -24.07 6.24
CA GLN A 354 -19.73 -24.47 5.21
C GLN A 354 -19.07 -25.43 4.21
N ALA A 355 -19.67 -26.60 4.01
CA ALA A 355 -19.06 -27.66 3.21
C ALA A 355 -19.16 -27.45 1.69
N ASN A 356 -20.28 -26.89 1.21
CA ASN A 356 -20.59 -26.61 -0.19
C ASN A 356 -21.65 -25.49 -0.26
N GLU A 357 -21.91 -24.91 -1.44
CA GLU A 357 -22.82 -23.77 -1.62
C GLU A 357 -24.25 -24.05 -1.13
N ASP A 358 -24.69 -25.30 -1.21
CA ASP A 358 -26.04 -25.72 -0.80
C ASP A 358 -26.15 -26.09 0.70
N ALA A 359 -25.03 -26.19 1.43
CA ALA A 359 -25.02 -26.61 2.83
C ALA A 359 -25.36 -25.45 3.77
N TYR A 360 -26.10 -25.76 4.84
CA TYR A 360 -26.29 -24.83 5.94
C TYR A 360 -24.95 -24.58 6.66
N PRO A 361 -24.55 -23.31 6.84
CA PRO A 361 -23.31 -23.00 7.51
C PRO A 361 -23.40 -23.25 9.02
N THR A 362 -22.30 -23.72 9.60
CA THR A 362 -22.15 -24.12 10.99
C THR A 362 -21.37 -23.07 11.76
N LEU A 363 -21.96 -22.53 12.83
CA LEU A 363 -21.28 -21.67 13.81
C LEU A 363 -20.73 -22.53 14.94
N SER A 364 -19.45 -22.35 15.27
CA SER A 364 -18.92 -22.79 16.55
C SER A 364 -18.23 -21.64 17.28
N ILE A 365 -18.61 -21.46 18.54
CA ILE A 365 -18.03 -20.45 19.43
C ILE A 365 -17.48 -21.19 20.63
N ARG A 366 -16.24 -20.88 21.02
CA ARG A 366 -15.70 -21.22 22.32
C ARG A 366 -15.04 -19.99 22.90
N LEU A 367 -15.56 -19.41 23.97
CA LEU A 367 -14.94 -18.27 24.63
C LEU A 367 -14.65 -18.63 26.07
N LYS A 368 -13.41 -18.42 26.52
CA LYS A 368 -12.96 -18.68 27.90
C LYS A 368 -12.59 -17.38 28.58
N ASN A 369 -12.72 -17.29 29.89
CA ASN A 369 -12.26 -16.14 30.69
C ASN A 369 -12.72 -14.77 30.14
N VAL A 370 -13.95 -14.65 29.62
CA VAL A 370 -14.44 -13.41 28.99
C VAL A 370 -15.26 -12.60 29.98
N GLN A 371 -14.95 -11.31 30.11
CA GLN A 371 -15.74 -10.35 30.87
C GLN A 371 -16.76 -9.63 29.99
N LYS A 372 -16.35 -9.21 28.79
CA LYS A 372 -17.21 -8.51 27.84
C LYS A 372 -16.89 -8.95 26.41
N GLY A 373 -17.91 -9.10 25.57
CA GLY A 373 -17.77 -9.40 24.15
C GLY A 373 -18.76 -8.62 23.31
N GLU A 374 -18.31 -8.09 22.17
CA GLU A 374 -19.13 -7.37 21.20
C GLU A 374 -18.90 -7.93 19.79
N LEU A 375 -19.98 -8.16 19.06
CA LEU A 375 -20.02 -8.42 17.62
C LEU A 375 -20.93 -7.37 16.98
N ASN A 376 -20.43 -6.57 16.04
CA ASN A 376 -21.19 -5.44 15.49
C ASN A 376 -21.00 -5.32 13.98
N PHE A 377 -22.13 -5.16 13.25
CA PHE A 377 -22.23 -5.08 11.79
C PHE A 377 -22.82 -3.75 11.30
N SER A 378 -23.05 -2.78 12.19
CA SER A 378 -23.77 -1.54 11.85
C SER A 378 -23.00 -0.62 10.90
N SER A 379 -21.68 -0.55 11.06
CA SER A 379 -20.77 0.32 10.30
C SER A 379 -19.47 -0.40 9.91
N GLY A 380 -19.58 -1.64 9.43
CA GLY A 380 -18.46 -2.56 9.19
C GLY A 380 -18.52 -3.75 10.15
N PHE A 381 -17.53 -4.64 10.12
CA PHE A 381 -17.40 -5.76 11.05
C PHE A 381 -16.54 -5.36 12.24
N LYS A 382 -17.02 -5.59 13.46
CA LYS A 382 -16.24 -5.37 14.68
C LYS A 382 -16.40 -6.56 15.62
N VAL A 383 -15.28 -7.04 16.13
CA VAL A 383 -15.17 -7.98 17.25
C VAL A 383 -14.39 -7.29 18.36
N ALA A 384 -14.98 -7.10 19.52
CA ALA A 384 -14.25 -6.59 20.69
C ALA A 384 -14.40 -7.56 21.87
N LEU A 385 -13.30 -7.85 22.56
CA LEU A 385 -13.27 -8.77 23.69
C LEU A 385 -12.50 -8.13 24.85
N THR A 386 -13.06 -8.25 26.05
CA THR A 386 -12.40 -7.99 27.32
C THR A 386 -12.17 -9.32 28.04
N LEU A 387 -10.91 -9.70 28.24
CA LEU A 387 -10.47 -10.99 28.77
C LEU A 387 -9.95 -10.83 30.21
N LEU A 388 -10.30 -11.76 31.09
CA LEU A 388 -9.81 -11.81 32.47
C LEU A 388 -8.35 -12.28 32.56
N LYS A 389 -7.89 -13.06 31.57
CA LYS A 389 -6.57 -13.68 31.53
C LYS A 389 -6.07 -13.74 30.09
N ARG A 390 -4.75 -13.62 29.93
CA ARG A 390 -4.08 -13.85 28.65
C ARG A 390 -4.32 -15.28 28.16
N GLN A 391 -4.72 -15.39 26.90
CA GLN A 391 -5.04 -16.67 26.27
C GLN A 391 -5.03 -16.54 24.75
N LYS A 392 -4.92 -17.67 24.05
CA LYS A 392 -5.01 -17.70 22.60
C LYS A 392 -6.44 -17.46 22.11
N VAL A 393 -6.60 -16.57 21.13
CA VAL A 393 -7.88 -16.25 20.49
C VAL A 393 -7.77 -16.48 18.98
N ASP A 394 -8.65 -17.32 18.44
CA ASP A 394 -8.68 -17.67 17.02
C ASP A 394 -10.01 -17.22 16.36
N LEU A 395 -9.96 -16.63 15.17
CA LEU A 395 -11.12 -16.41 14.31
C LEU A 395 -10.90 -17.18 13.02
N ALA A 396 -11.80 -18.11 12.70
CA ALA A 396 -11.64 -19.01 11.56
C ALA A 396 -12.90 -19.04 10.67
N GLY A 397 -12.69 -19.19 9.36
CA GLY A 397 -13.77 -19.40 8.39
C GLY A 397 -13.36 -20.42 7.36
N ILE A 398 -14.20 -21.42 7.09
CA ILE A 398 -14.06 -22.33 5.95
C ILE A 398 -15.37 -22.34 5.20
N ILE A 399 -15.33 -21.95 3.93
CA ILE A 399 -16.48 -21.92 3.03
C ILE A 399 -16.07 -22.48 1.66
N PRO A 400 -17.02 -22.74 0.74
CA PRO A 400 -16.67 -23.12 -0.63
C PRO A 400 -15.76 -22.05 -1.24
N GLY A 401 -14.61 -22.48 -1.76
CA GLY A 401 -13.62 -21.59 -2.36
C GLY A 401 -12.49 -21.10 -1.45
N GLY A 402 -12.52 -21.34 -0.12
CA GLY A 402 -11.37 -21.02 0.73
C GLY A 402 -11.49 -21.22 2.25
N GLU A 403 -10.35 -21.12 2.93
CA GLU A 403 -10.19 -21.09 4.40
C GLU A 403 -9.41 -19.85 4.88
N THR A 404 -9.76 -19.33 6.06
CA THR A 404 -9.12 -18.17 6.69
C THR A 404 -9.00 -18.38 8.20
N LEU A 405 -7.93 -17.86 8.79
CA LEU A 405 -7.60 -18.01 10.19
C LEU A 405 -6.80 -16.79 10.68
N LEU A 406 -7.35 -16.06 11.65
CA LEU A 406 -6.66 -15.02 12.40
C LEU A 406 -6.43 -15.51 13.83
N MET A 407 -5.20 -15.52 14.29
CA MET A 407 -4.78 -16.01 15.58
C MET A 407 -4.03 -14.91 16.31
N VAL A 408 -4.44 -14.63 17.54
CA VAL A 408 -3.71 -13.77 18.46
C VAL A 408 -3.17 -14.64 19.57
N ASP A 409 -1.86 -14.88 19.57
CA ASP A 409 -1.23 -15.66 20.63
C ASP A 409 -1.09 -14.82 21.89
N SER A 410 -1.49 -15.39 23.02
CA SER A 410 -1.54 -14.68 24.31
C SER A 410 -2.28 -13.31 24.25
N ALA A 411 -3.49 -13.27 23.66
CA ALA A 411 -4.33 -12.07 23.58
C ALA A 411 -4.50 -11.37 24.95
N PRO A 412 -4.41 -10.02 25.01
CA PRO A 412 -4.34 -9.27 26.25
C PRO A 412 -5.71 -9.02 26.87
N GLY A 413 -5.77 -8.19 27.92
CA GLY A 413 -7.02 -7.88 28.62
C GLY A 413 -8.09 -7.24 27.74
N GLU A 414 -7.73 -6.47 26.72
CA GLU A 414 -8.68 -5.91 25.74
C GLU A 414 -8.12 -6.06 24.32
N MET A 415 -8.94 -6.59 23.41
CA MET A 415 -8.64 -6.66 21.99
C MET A 415 -9.84 -6.23 21.15
N THR A 416 -9.57 -5.58 20.02
CA THR A 416 -10.58 -5.19 19.03
C THR A 416 -10.08 -5.51 17.63
N ILE A 417 -10.90 -6.18 16.84
CA ILE A 417 -10.72 -6.34 15.39
C ILE A 417 -11.84 -5.56 14.73
N LEU A 418 -11.51 -4.69 13.79
CA LEU A 418 -12.46 -3.89 13.05
C LEU A 418 -12.10 -3.91 11.58
N GLN A 419 -13.08 -4.13 10.71
CA GLN A 419 -12.93 -3.92 9.29
C GLN A 419 -14.07 -3.04 8.78
N ASP A 420 -13.73 -2.07 7.96
CA ASP A 420 -14.65 -1.04 7.48
C ASP A 420 -15.71 -1.60 6.50
N PRO A 421 -16.79 -0.84 6.22
CA PRO A 421 -17.85 -1.31 5.32
C PRO A 421 -17.38 -1.60 3.90
N GLU A 422 -16.39 -0.84 3.42
CA GLU A 422 -15.87 -0.95 2.05
C GLU A 422 -14.85 -2.09 1.90
N GLY A 423 -14.41 -2.69 3.02
CA GLY A 423 -13.41 -3.75 3.05
C GLY A 423 -11.98 -3.26 2.82
N GLU A 424 -11.77 -1.94 2.76
CA GLU A 424 -10.50 -1.26 2.46
C GLU A 424 -9.54 -1.23 3.64
N ARG A 425 -10.04 -1.33 4.88
CA ARG A 425 -9.26 -1.19 6.11
C ARG A 425 -9.56 -2.31 7.09
N LEU A 426 -8.51 -3.03 7.52
CA LEU A 426 -8.52 -3.92 8.68
C LEU A 426 -7.69 -3.31 9.81
N PHE A 427 -8.27 -3.23 11.00
CA PHE A 427 -7.69 -2.67 12.21
C PHE A 427 -7.69 -3.70 13.33
N LEU A 428 -6.56 -3.84 14.02
CA LEU A 428 -6.39 -4.64 15.22
C LEU A 428 -5.89 -3.73 16.34
N GLY A 429 -6.67 -3.56 17.39
CA GLY A 429 -6.30 -2.83 18.60
C GLY A 429 -6.09 -3.78 19.78
N LEU A 430 -5.00 -3.56 20.52
CA LEU A 430 -4.58 -4.36 21.67
C LEU A 430 -4.18 -3.45 22.83
N SER A 431 -4.64 -3.76 24.05
CA SER A 431 -4.29 -2.97 25.24
C SER A 431 -2.87 -3.18 25.75
N GLU A 432 -2.23 -4.31 25.41
CA GLU A 432 -0.88 -4.67 25.82
C GLU A 432 -0.13 -5.37 24.69
N ARG A 433 1.18 -5.53 24.87
CA ARG A 433 2.03 -6.26 23.93
C ARG A 433 1.66 -7.74 23.85
N VAL A 434 1.50 -8.25 22.62
CA VAL A 434 1.35 -9.67 22.28
C VAL A 434 2.61 -10.22 21.64
N GLU A 435 2.82 -11.53 21.77
CA GLU A 435 3.99 -12.20 21.21
C GLU A 435 3.88 -12.35 19.69
N GLU A 436 2.74 -12.85 19.22
CA GLU A 436 2.52 -13.13 17.80
C GLU A 436 1.04 -12.92 17.41
N VAL A 437 0.83 -12.29 16.26
CA VAL A 437 -0.44 -12.28 15.54
C VAL A 437 -0.22 -12.95 14.20
N HIS A 438 -0.99 -13.99 13.90
CA HIS A 438 -0.88 -14.78 12.68
C HIS A 438 -2.19 -14.70 11.90
N LEU A 439 -2.12 -14.23 10.66
CA LEU A 439 -3.23 -14.18 9.72
C LEU A 439 -2.93 -15.08 8.52
N LEU A 440 -3.77 -16.08 8.30
CA LEU A 440 -3.68 -17.04 7.20
C LEU A 440 -4.95 -16.95 6.37
N GLY A 441 -4.82 -16.96 5.05
CA GLY A 441 -5.94 -17.07 4.12
C GLY A 441 -5.54 -17.93 2.93
N ARG A 442 -6.44 -18.78 2.46
CA ARG A 442 -6.20 -19.66 1.33
C ARG A 442 -7.48 -19.84 0.50
N SER A 443 -7.41 -19.51 -0.77
CA SER A 443 -8.43 -19.81 -1.78
C SER A 443 -7.94 -20.89 -2.75
N GLU A 444 -8.76 -21.23 -3.75
CA GLU A 444 -8.34 -22.13 -4.83
C GLU A 444 -7.15 -21.58 -5.63
N GLU A 445 -7.06 -20.25 -5.75
CA GLU A 445 -6.08 -19.59 -6.62
C GLU A 445 -4.91 -18.97 -5.84
N VAL A 446 -5.11 -18.52 -4.61
CA VAL A 446 -4.14 -17.69 -3.87
C VAL A 446 -4.06 -18.06 -2.39
N SER A 447 -2.87 -17.97 -1.80
CA SER A 447 -2.64 -18.06 -0.37
C SER A 447 -1.88 -16.84 0.16
N ILE A 448 -2.23 -16.42 1.37
CA ILE A 448 -1.60 -15.36 2.16
C ILE A 448 -1.31 -15.87 3.57
N GLU A 449 -0.12 -15.54 4.07
CA GLU A 449 0.30 -15.77 5.44
C GLU A 449 0.98 -14.49 5.93
N MET A 450 0.52 -13.90 7.02
CA MET A 450 1.10 -12.72 7.64
C MET A 450 1.33 -12.99 9.12
N ILE A 451 2.53 -12.69 9.61
CA ILE A 451 2.94 -12.89 10.99
C ILE A 451 3.49 -11.55 11.52
N ILE A 452 2.95 -11.08 12.63
CA ILE A 452 3.39 -9.87 13.31
C ILE A 452 3.84 -10.24 14.71
N GLU A 453 5.12 -10.10 15.00
CA GLU A 453 5.72 -10.42 16.30
C GLU A 453 5.95 -9.16 17.13
N GLY A 454 5.60 -9.22 18.42
CA GLY A 454 5.83 -8.13 19.36
C GLY A 454 4.90 -6.92 19.20
N LEU A 455 3.69 -7.10 18.65
CA LEU A 455 2.73 -6.02 18.43
C LEU A 455 2.25 -5.40 19.76
N MET A 456 2.32 -4.08 19.88
CA MET A 456 1.76 -3.30 21.00
C MET A 456 0.96 -2.10 20.47
N GLY A 457 -0.27 -1.94 20.97
CA GLY A 457 -1.18 -0.89 20.54
C GLY A 457 -2.01 -1.32 19.33
N GLU A 458 -1.85 -0.64 18.20
CA GLU A 458 -2.65 -0.86 17.00
C GLU A 458 -1.83 -1.39 15.82
N ALA A 459 -2.44 -2.26 15.01
CA ALA A 459 -1.99 -2.61 13.67
C ALA A 459 -3.12 -2.31 12.68
N GLU A 460 -2.75 -1.76 11.54
CA GLU A 460 -3.70 -1.36 10.51
C GLU A 460 -3.18 -1.80 9.14
N ILE A 461 -4.05 -2.47 8.38
CA ILE A 461 -3.80 -2.90 7.01
C ILE A 461 -4.80 -2.18 6.14
N ILE A 462 -4.32 -1.40 5.17
CA ILE A 462 -5.17 -0.71 4.21
C ILE A 462 -4.79 -1.13 2.79
N ASN A 463 -5.81 -1.37 1.97
CA ASN A 463 -5.69 -1.67 0.56
C ASN A 463 -6.66 -0.79 -0.24
N LEU A 464 -6.17 0.34 -0.73
CA LEU A 464 -6.91 1.24 -1.62
C LEU A 464 -6.61 0.94 -3.10
N LYS A 465 -7.40 1.55 -3.98
CA LYS A 465 -7.23 1.52 -5.44
C LYS A 465 -5.78 1.75 -5.90
N ASP A 466 -5.07 2.70 -5.29
CA ASP A 466 -3.72 3.10 -5.71
C ASP A 466 -2.66 2.83 -4.64
N THR A 467 -2.99 2.27 -3.47
CA THR A 467 -2.03 2.15 -2.37
C THR A 467 -2.36 1.00 -1.44
N PHE A 468 -1.36 0.18 -1.12
CA PHE A 468 -1.40 -0.78 -0.03
C PHE A 468 -0.46 -0.33 1.09
N TRP A 469 -0.86 -0.40 2.35
CA TRP A 469 0.07 -0.21 3.45
C TRP A 469 -0.31 -0.99 4.70
N VAL A 470 0.71 -1.26 5.49
CA VAL A 470 0.61 -1.79 6.85
C VAL A 470 1.28 -0.80 7.78
N SER A 471 0.58 -0.40 8.82
CA SER A 471 1.09 0.51 9.85
C SER A 471 0.89 -0.09 11.24
N PHE A 472 1.84 0.22 12.12
CA PHE A 472 1.83 -0.21 13.51
C PHE A 472 1.94 1.02 14.41
N GLY A 473 1.19 1.05 15.51
CA GLY A 473 1.24 2.16 16.48
C GLY A 473 2.60 2.30 17.16
N THR A 474 3.39 1.22 17.21
CA THR A 474 4.79 1.17 17.65
C THR A 474 5.59 0.23 16.75
N HIS A 475 6.92 0.26 16.80
CA HIS A 475 7.76 -0.67 16.04
C HIS A 475 7.52 -2.11 16.51
N VAL A 476 7.20 -3.01 15.57
CA VAL A 476 7.05 -4.45 15.82
C VAL A 476 8.40 -5.15 15.71
N GLU A 477 8.60 -6.25 16.41
CA GLU A 477 9.89 -6.97 16.38
C GLU A 477 10.17 -7.57 15.01
N ASN A 478 9.17 -8.27 14.45
CA ASN A 478 9.22 -8.81 13.09
C ASN A 478 7.84 -8.67 12.43
N PHE A 479 7.81 -8.18 11.20
CA PHE A 479 6.68 -8.26 10.29
C PHE A 479 7.05 -9.20 9.14
N GLN A 480 6.31 -10.29 9.00
CA GLN A 480 6.49 -11.27 7.93
C GLN A 480 5.20 -11.35 7.11
N ALA A 481 5.33 -11.38 5.79
CA ALA A 481 4.21 -11.61 4.89
C ALA A 481 4.66 -12.50 3.73
N TYR A 482 3.90 -13.56 3.47
CA TYR A 482 4.07 -14.46 2.35
C TYR A 482 2.78 -14.53 1.54
N MET A 483 2.91 -14.41 0.22
CA MET A 483 1.79 -14.47 -0.70
C MET A 483 2.20 -15.29 -1.91
N THR A 484 1.34 -16.19 -2.38
CA THR A 484 1.57 -16.93 -3.62
C THR A 484 0.27 -17.41 -4.24
N ASN A 485 0.27 -17.58 -5.56
CA ASN A 485 -0.81 -18.23 -6.32
C ASN A 485 -0.37 -19.59 -6.90
N SER A 486 0.63 -20.23 -6.29
CA SER A 486 1.13 -21.54 -6.71
C SER A 486 1.54 -22.39 -5.53
N ALA A 487 1.10 -23.65 -5.55
CA ALA A 487 1.56 -24.65 -4.58
C ALA A 487 3.04 -25.05 -4.75
N THR A 488 3.74 -24.55 -5.78
CA THR A 488 5.15 -24.90 -6.06
C THR A 488 6.15 -23.92 -5.49
N PHE A 489 5.72 -22.70 -5.13
CA PHE A 489 6.56 -21.74 -4.45
C PHE A 489 6.65 -22.11 -2.97
N ILE A 490 7.84 -21.94 -2.40
CA ILE A 490 8.12 -22.16 -0.98
C ILE A 490 8.65 -20.82 -0.46
N PRO A 491 8.13 -20.30 0.67
CA PRO A 491 8.60 -19.04 1.20
C PRO A 491 10.13 -19.04 1.35
N ARG A 492 10.79 -18.03 0.78
CA ARG A 492 12.24 -17.89 0.86
C ARG A 492 12.63 -17.24 2.18
N PHE A 493 12.80 -18.07 3.21
CA PHE A 493 13.29 -17.58 4.48
C PHE A 493 14.81 -17.42 4.45
N TYR A 494 15.27 -16.18 4.32
CA TYR A 494 16.66 -15.82 4.62
C TYR A 494 16.80 -15.64 6.15
N PRO A 495 17.59 -16.46 6.86
CA PRO A 495 17.50 -16.55 8.32
C PRO A 495 17.89 -15.28 9.11
N ILE A 496 18.62 -14.33 8.51
CA ILE A 496 19.40 -13.31 9.26
C ILE A 496 19.20 -11.86 8.75
N SER A 497 18.40 -11.62 7.71
CA SER A 497 18.30 -10.28 7.09
C SER A 497 16.85 -9.88 6.89
N ASN A 498 16.58 -8.58 6.98
CA ASN A 498 15.36 -8.03 6.41
C ASN A 498 15.36 -8.37 4.92
N PHE A 499 14.23 -8.78 4.36
CA PHE A 499 14.14 -9.02 2.93
C PHE A 499 12.77 -8.67 2.34
N LEU A 500 12.80 -8.25 1.08
CA LEU A 500 11.65 -8.08 0.22
C LEU A 500 11.92 -8.84 -1.08
N SER A 501 11.21 -9.94 -1.28
CA SER A 501 11.39 -10.82 -2.43
C SER A 501 10.11 -10.89 -3.24
N ILE A 502 10.25 -10.83 -4.56
CA ILE A 502 9.18 -10.97 -5.53
C ILE A 502 9.69 -11.87 -6.65
N HIS A 503 8.98 -12.95 -6.94
CA HIS A 503 9.31 -13.82 -8.07
C HIS A 503 8.09 -14.17 -8.90
N GLN A 504 8.25 -14.17 -10.21
CA GLN A 504 7.23 -14.56 -11.16
C GLN A 504 7.77 -15.60 -12.15
N ARG A 505 6.93 -16.58 -12.48
CA ARG A 505 7.15 -17.59 -13.51
C ARG A 505 5.83 -17.83 -14.26
N GLY A 506 5.64 -17.09 -15.36
CA GLY A 506 4.37 -17.14 -16.09
C GLY A 506 3.25 -16.50 -15.29
N ILE A 507 2.15 -17.23 -15.12
CA ILE A 507 1.00 -16.79 -14.33
C ILE A 507 1.20 -17.03 -12.82
N SER A 508 2.24 -17.77 -12.44
CA SER A 508 2.53 -18.08 -11.04
C SER A 508 3.57 -17.15 -10.45
N GLY A 509 3.48 -16.84 -9.17
CA GLY A 509 4.46 -16.03 -8.48
C GLY A 509 4.31 -16.01 -6.96
N GLU A 510 5.26 -15.34 -6.33
CA GLU A 510 5.35 -15.18 -4.88
C GLU A 510 5.81 -13.78 -4.49
N ILE A 511 5.33 -13.31 -3.35
CA ILE A 511 5.84 -12.15 -2.62
C ILE A 511 6.22 -12.64 -1.23
N SER A 512 7.40 -12.28 -0.76
CA SER A 512 7.88 -12.61 0.58
C SER A 512 8.51 -11.37 1.22
N ILE A 513 8.04 -10.99 2.39
CA ILE A 513 8.47 -9.81 3.13
C ILE A 513 8.88 -10.29 4.53
N LYS A 514 10.02 -9.83 5.01
CA LYS A 514 10.44 -9.92 6.42
C LYS A 514 11.15 -8.63 6.79
N LEU A 515 10.55 -7.86 7.70
CA LEU A 515 11.10 -6.60 8.18
C LEU A 515 11.13 -6.61 9.71
N GLN A 516 12.27 -6.26 10.29
CA GLN A 516 12.50 -6.19 11.73
C GLN A 516 12.39 -4.74 12.19
N ARG A 517 11.89 -4.53 13.41
CA ARG A 517 11.75 -3.18 14.03
C ARG A 517 11.07 -2.17 13.10
N VAL A 518 9.99 -2.60 12.42
CA VAL A 518 9.27 -1.82 11.42
C VAL A 518 8.02 -1.20 12.03
N SER A 519 7.68 0.03 11.65
CA SER A 519 6.43 0.71 12.03
C SER A 519 5.52 0.95 10.84
N PHE A 520 6.06 0.92 9.62
CA PHE A 520 5.31 1.20 8.41
C PHE A 520 5.89 0.51 7.18
N PHE A 521 5.03 -0.06 6.35
CA PHE A 521 5.34 -0.54 5.01
C PHE A 521 4.26 -0.06 4.06
N ARG A 522 4.63 0.57 2.94
CA ARG A 522 3.67 1.03 1.93
C ARG A 522 4.16 0.73 0.52
N PHE A 523 3.21 0.34 -0.32
CA PHE A 523 3.35 0.21 -1.76
C PHE A 523 2.34 1.10 -2.46
N VAL A 524 2.81 2.11 -3.21
CA VAL A 524 1.98 3.01 -4.01
C VAL A 524 2.05 2.61 -5.48
N ARG A 525 0.90 2.51 -6.12
CA ARG A 525 0.74 2.24 -7.55
C ARG A 525 0.80 3.55 -8.33
N GLY A 526 1.26 3.51 -9.57
CA GLY A 526 1.25 4.70 -10.42
C GLY A 526 2.22 4.58 -11.60
N THR A 527 2.38 5.70 -12.30
CA THR A 527 3.35 5.84 -13.40
C THR A 527 4.80 5.70 -12.93
N ALA A 528 5.03 5.75 -11.62
CA ALA A 528 6.29 5.53 -10.94
C ALA A 528 5.99 4.93 -9.54
N PRO A 529 5.89 3.59 -9.40
CA PRO A 529 5.50 2.94 -8.15
C PRO A 529 6.50 3.24 -7.04
N ILE A 530 5.97 3.37 -5.82
CA ILE A 530 6.75 3.73 -4.64
C ILE A 530 6.71 2.59 -3.63
N ILE A 531 7.87 2.19 -3.14
CA ILE A 531 8.01 1.35 -1.94
C ILE A 531 8.52 2.24 -0.83
N GLU A 532 7.81 2.25 0.29
CA GLU A 532 8.20 2.99 1.48
C GLU A 532 8.28 2.07 2.69
N ILE A 533 9.35 2.20 3.46
CA ILE A 533 9.58 1.47 4.71
C ILE A 533 9.97 2.48 5.79
N ARG A 534 9.39 2.34 6.98
CA ARG A 534 9.83 3.06 8.18
C ARG A 534 10.19 2.08 9.29
N SER A 535 11.40 2.20 9.83
CA SER A 535 11.99 1.27 10.80
C SER A 535 12.89 1.98 11.81
N GLU A 536 13.40 1.25 12.82
CA GLU A 536 14.47 1.74 13.72
C GLU A 536 15.90 1.55 13.16
N GLY A 537 16.03 1.19 11.87
CA GLY A 537 17.33 1.14 11.20
C GLY A 537 18.22 -0.07 11.54
N ALA A 538 17.64 -1.26 11.76
CA ALA A 538 18.38 -2.44 12.22
C ALA A 538 18.52 -3.55 11.16
N GLY A 539 19.72 -4.14 11.06
CA GLY A 539 20.01 -5.27 10.18
C GLY A 539 20.13 -4.89 8.70
N ASP A 540 20.63 -5.80 7.85
CA ASP A 540 20.71 -5.56 6.40
C ASP A 540 19.33 -5.77 5.76
N LEU A 541 18.97 -4.97 4.75
CA LEU A 541 17.79 -5.18 3.88
C LEU A 541 18.24 -5.74 2.54
N LEU A 542 17.73 -6.92 2.17
CA LEU A 542 17.89 -7.53 0.85
C LEU A 542 16.61 -7.34 0.02
N ILE A 543 16.72 -6.89 -1.22
CA ILE A 543 15.60 -6.76 -2.15
C ILE A 543 15.87 -7.70 -3.33
N GLU A 544 14.97 -8.63 -3.62
CA GLU A 544 15.07 -9.52 -4.79
C GLU A 544 13.80 -9.42 -5.62
N LEU A 545 13.90 -9.01 -6.88
CA LEU A 545 12.77 -9.06 -7.82
C LEU A 545 13.17 -9.90 -9.03
N GLY A 546 12.34 -10.84 -9.46
CA GLY A 546 12.69 -11.68 -10.62
C GLY A 546 11.49 -12.10 -11.45
N GLU A 547 11.68 -12.10 -12.77
CA GLU A 547 10.70 -12.59 -13.75
C GLU A 547 11.40 -13.60 -14.67
N ALA A 548 10.94 -14.84 -14.64
CA ALA A 548 11.63 -15.97 -15.24
C ALA A 548 11.52 -16.02 -16.78
N ILE A 549 10.40 -15.56 -17.36
CA ILE A 549 10.15 -15.66 -18.82
C ILE A 549 11.12 -14.77 -19.59
N ASN A 550 11.30 -13.53 -19.13
CA ASN A 550 12.14 -12.52 -19.77
C ASN A 550 13.51 -12.39 -19.09
N SER A 551 13.85 -13.34 -18.20
CA SER A 551 15.14 -13.41 -17.50
C SER A 551 15.53 -12.09 -16.83
N LEU A 552 14.57 -11.46 -16.15
CA LEU A 552 14.77 -10.25 -15.38
C LEU A 552 15.13 -10.62 -13.93
N SER A 553 16.17 -10.00 -13.39
CA SER A 553 16.63 -10.16 -12.02
C SER A 553 17.12 -8.83 -11.47
N LEU A 554 16.48 -8.33 -10.43
CA LEU A 554 16.95 -7.20 -9.62
C LEU A 554 17.33 -7.73 -8.24
N ARG A 555 18.51 -7.36 -7.76
CA ARG A 555 18.99 -7.68 -6.42
C ARG A 555 19.58 -6.43 -5.80
N GLY A 556 18.98 -5.93 -4.73
CA GLY A 556 19.42 -4.76 -3.98
C GLY A 556 19.79 -5.14 -2.55
N ALA A 557 20.69 -4.39 -1.93
CA ALA A 557 20.95 -4.47 -0.51
C ALA A 557 21.22 -3.08 0.07
N PHE A 558 20.58 -2.79 1.20
CA PHE A 558 20.95 -1.69 2.11
C PHE A 558 21.61 -2.26 3.36
N ARG A 559 22.74 -1.68 3.77
CA ARG A 559 23.53 -2.20 4.88
C ARG A 559 23.96 -1.06 5.82
N PRO A 560 23.26 -0.82 6.94
CA PRO A 560 21.99 -1.44 7.37
C PRO A 560 20.75 -0.84 6.66
N LEU A 561 19.58 -1.43 6.91
CA LEU A 561 18.25 -0.88 6.58
C LEU A 561 18.13 0.56 7.10
N PRO A 562 17.74 1.56 6.28
CA PRO A 562 17.49 2.92 6.73
C PRO A 562 16.25 3.03 7.64
N GLU A 563 16.20 4.06 8.49
CA GLU A 563 15.00 4.40 9.28
C GLU A 563 13.83 4.80 8.37
N TYR A 564 14.14 5.45 7.25
CA TYR A 564 13.20 5.78 6.18
C TYR A 564 13.81 5.39 4.84
N LEU A 565 13.09 4.57 4.09
CA LEU A 565 13.45 4.24 2.72
C LEU A 565 12.27 4.56 1.80
N ASN A 566 12.52 5.32 0.75
CA ASN A 566 11.56 5.58 -0.31
C ASN A 566 12.21 5.29 -1.67
N MET A 567 11.70 4.27 -2.33
CA MET A 567 12.21 3.81 -3.63
C MET A 567 11.13 3.98 -4.70
N THR A 568 11.47 4.72 -5.75
CA THR A 568 10.62 4.84 -6.95
C THR A 568 11.11 3.89 -8.04
N LEU A 569 10.24 2.98 -8.49
CA LEU A 569 10.56 1.97 -9.50
C LEU A 569 10.28 2.47 -10.94
N PRO A 570 11.08 2.08 -11.94
CA PRO A 570 10.90 2.48 -13.34
C PRO A 570 9.82 1.64 -14.05
N SER A 571 8.54 1.86 -13.75
CA SER A 571 7.42 1.16 -14.39
C SER A 571 6.17 2.04 -14.50
N ASN A 572 5.37 1.90 -15.56
CA ASN A 572 4.10 2.60 -15.69
C ASN A 572 2.95 1.67 -15.32
N LEU A 573 2.32 1.90 -14.17
CA LEU A 573 1.12 1.20 -13.73
C LEU A 573 -0.02 2.21 -13.64
N THR A 574 -1.01 2.11 -14.52
CA THR A 574 -2.27 2.85 -14.36
C THR A 574 -3.22 2.00 -13.54
N GLY A 575 -3.81 2.59 -12.49
CA GLY A 575 -4.61 1.90 -11.47
C GLY A 575 -5.68 1.00 -12.07
N VAL A 576 -5.51 -0.31 -11.88
CA VAL A 576 -6.61 -1.27 -11.99
C VAL A 576 -7.47 -1.05 -10.75
N GLU A 577 -8.77 -0.79 -10.93
CA GLU A 577 -9.70 -0.80 -9.80
C GLU A 577 -9.72 -2.21 -9.23
N ILE A 578 -9.29 -2.30 -7.98
CA ILE A 578 -9.37 -3.52 -7.20
C ILE A 578 -10.52 -3.30 -6.24
N PRO A 579 -11.71 -3.82 -6.54
CA PRO A 579 -12.78 -3.83 -5.56
C PRO A 579 -12.37 -4.80 -4.45
N LEU A 580 -12.28 -4.32 -3.22
CA LEU A 580 -12.39 -5.21 -2.07
C LEU A 580 -13.86 -5.62 -1.96
N PRO A 581 -14.15 -6.91 -1.80
CA PRO A 581 -15.49 -7.32 -1.45
C PRO A 581 -15.80 -6.79 -0.05
N SER A 582 -16.88 -6.01 0.03
CA SER A 582 -17.38 -5.46 1.28
C SER A 582 -17.84 -6.60 2.19
N LEU A 583 -17.49 -6.54 3.48
CA LEU A 583 -18.07 -7.38 4.55
C LEU A 583 -19.56 -7.16 4.78
N TYR A 584 -20.09 -6.17 4.07
CA TYR A 584 -21.40 -5.59 4.26
C TYR A 584 -22.38 -6.22 3.27
N GLY A 585 -22.69 -7.51 3.43
CA GLY A 585 -23.82 -8.16 2.74
C GLY A 585 -23.82 -9.69 2.72
N GLY A 586 -25.02 -10.27 2.87
CA GLY A 586 -25.39 -11.66 2.54
C GLY A 586 -25.11 -12.70 3.63
N ASP A 587 -26.17 -13.14 4.31
CA ASP A 587 -26.24 -14.23 5.31
C ASP A 587 -25.03 -14.46 6.26
N PHE A 588 -24.95 -15.65 6.85
CA PHE A 588 -23.94 -16.03 7.84
C PHE A 588 -22.56 -16.28 7.24
N THR A 589 -22.46 -16.54 5.93
CA THR A 589 -21.20 -16.72 5.22
C THR A 589 -20.44 -15.41 5.06
N GLY A 590 -21.12 -14.25 5.11
CA GLY A 590 -20.50 -12.93 4.95
C GLY A 590 -19.34 -12.63 5.93
N ILE A 591 -19.32 -13.22 7.13
CA ILE A 591 -18.18 -13.10 8.06
C ILE A 591 -16.97 -13.90 7.56
N ALA A 592 -17.18 -15.12 7.07
CA ALA A 592 -16.13 -15.98 6.56
C ALA A 592 -15.61 -15.51 5.20
N GLU A 593 -16.50 -15.13 4.29
CA GLU A 593 -16.19 -14.44 3.03
C GLU A 593 -15.41 -13.16 3.29
N GLY A 594 -15.81 -12.46 4.35
CA GLY A 594 -15.13 -11.26 4.79
C GLY A 594 -13.71 -11.46 5.27
N LEU A 595 -13.48 -12.43 6.15
CA LEU A 595 -12.12 -12.81 6.54
C LEU A 595 -11.34 -13.44 5.36
N LEU A 596 -12.02 -14.05 4.40
CA LEU A 596 -11.40 -14.54 3.16
C LEU A 596 -11.05 -13.43 2.17
N SER A 597 -11.71 -12.27 2.23
CA SER A 597 -11.38 -11.11 1.39
C SER A 597 -9.92 -10.67 1.54
N LEU A 598 -9.27 -11.03 2.66
CA LEU A 598 -7.83 -10.86 2.88
C LEU A 598 -6.97 -11.60 1.84
N THR A 599 -7.43 -12.74 1.30
CA THR A 599 -6.78 -13.41 0.16
C THR A 599 -6.83 -12.57 -1.12
N GLY A 600 -7.86 -11.72 -1.26
CA GLY A 600 -7.96 -10.74 -2.33
C GLY A 600 -6.83 -9.71 -2.29
N ILE A 601 -6.28 -9.38 -1.11
CA ILE A 601 -5.08 -8.53 -0.99
C ILE A 601 -3.89 -9.22 -1.66
N ALA A 602 -3.70 -10.53 -1.43
CA ALA A 602 -2.64 -11.29 -2.06
C ALA A 602 -2.81 -11.37 -3.58
N ASP A 603 -4.01 -11.68 -4.07
CA ASP A 603 -4.27 -11.72 -5.51
C ASP A 603 -3.97 -10.36 -6.17
N SER A 604 -4.43 -9.30 -5.51
CA SER A 604 -4.18 -7.92 -5.92
C SER A 604 -2.70 -7.59 -6.00
N LEU A 605 -1.96 -7.81 -4.92
CA LEU A 605 -0.53 -7.52 -4.87
C LEU A 605 0.26 -8.38 -5.85
N LEU A 606 -0.08 -9.66 -6.01
CA LEU A 606 0.53 -10.55 -6.99
C LEU A 606 0.30 -10.04 -8.42
N ASN A 607 -0.96 -9.77 -8.80
CA ASN A 607 -1.31 -9.28 -10.13
C ASN A 607 -0.67 -7.92 -10.45
N LEU A 608 -0.66 -7.00 -9.48
CA LEU A 608 0.03 -5.71 -9.63
C LEU A 608 1.52 -5.89 -9.85
N THR A 609 2.12 -6.77 -9.08
CA THR A 609 3.56 -7.01 -9.15
C THR A 609 3.93 -7.73 -10.45
N TYR A 610 3.07 -8.60 -10.98
CA TYR A 610 3.24 -9.18 -12.31
C TYR A 610 3.20 -8.12 -13.41
N ASN A 611 2.22 -7.22 -13.34
CA ASN A 611 2.13 -6.11 -14.28
C ASN A 611 3.33 -5.16 -14.13
N ALA A 612 3.81 -4.95 -12.91
CA ALA A 612 5.01 -4.14 -12.63
C ALA A 612 6.25 -4.77 -13.26
N LEU A 613 6.46 -6.07 -13.07
CA LEU A 613 7.59 -6.80 -13.64
C LEU A 613 7.51 -6.88 -15.16
N ASP A 614 6.36 -7.18 -15.77
CA ASP A 614 6.23 -7.20 -17.24
C ASP A 614 6.38 -5.79 -17.85
N SER A 615 5.79 -4.77 -17.22
CA SER A 615 6.01 -3.36 -17.60
C SER A 615 7.49 -2.98 -17.46
N MET A 616 8.16 -3.44 -16.41
CA MET A 616 9.60 -3.23 -16.23
C MET A 616 10.42 -3.99 -17.28
N VAL A 617 10.06 -5.21 -17.69
CA VAL A 617 10.68 -5.93 -18.81
C VAL A 617 10.57 -5.12 -20.10
N GLU A 618 9.37 -4.61 -20.41
CA GLU A 618 9.13 -3.82 -21.61
C GLU A 618 9.92 -2.50 -21.57
N ARG A 619 9.99 -1.87 -20.40
CA ARG A 619 10.55 -0.55 -20.20
C ARG A 619 12.05 -0.55 -20.03
N LEU A 620 12.65 -1.52 -19.35
CA LEU A 620 14.11 -1.64 -19.16
C LEU A 620 14.76 -1.91 -20.53
N GLY A 621 14.95 -0.85 -21.33
CA GLY A 621 15.32 -0.92 -22.74
C GLY A 621 14.59 0.06 -23.66
N ALA A 622 13.57 0.78 -23.15
CA ALA A 622 12.79 1.81 -23.84
C ALA A 622 13.14 3.24 -23.34
N ILE A 623 12.61 4.25 -24.04
CA ILE A 623 12.87 5.69 -23.83
C ILE A 623 12.05 6.22 -22.63
N GLY A 624 12.64 7.06 -21.78
CA GLY A 624 11.93 7.85 -20.75
C GLY A 624 11.78 7.15 -19.39
N GLN A 625 12.85 7.10 -18.60
CA GLN A 625 12.79 6.55 -17.23
C GLN A 625 13.36 7.53 -16.21
N ASN A 626 12.62 7.71 -15.11
CA ASN A 626 13.10 8.33 -13.90
C ASN A 626 13.31 7.21 -12.87
N MET A 627 14.54 7.07 -12.38
CA MET A 627 14.82 6.30 -11.18
C MET A 627 15.19 7.29 -10.09
N SER A 628 14.43 7.33 -9.02
CA SER A 628 14.74 8.12 -7.85
C SER A 628 14.74 7.25 -6.60
N LEU A 629 15.76 7.46 -5.78
CA LEU A 629 15.91 6.83 -4.48
C LEU A 629 16.14 7.93 -3.46
N SER A 630 15.40 7.90 -2.35
CA SER A 630 15.68 8.73 -1.19
C SER A 630 15.67 7.91 0.09
N TRP A 631 16.53 8.27 1.03
CA TRP A 631 16.68 7.56 2.29
C TRP A 631 16.96 8.55 3.43
N ARG A 632 16.60 8.11 4.64
CA ARG A 632 17.04 8.71 5.89
C ARG A 632 17.45 7.60 6.86
N VAL A 633 18.59 7.79 7.52
CA VAL A 633 19.15 6.95 8.58
C VAL A 633 19.26 7.84 9.82
N GLY A 634 19.22 7.24 11.01
CA GLY A 634 19.35 7.99 12.27
C GLY A 634 20.62 8.83 12.32
N SER A 635 20.56 9.93 13.06
CA SER A 635 21.73 10.80 13.32
C SER A 635 22.86 9.94 13.89
N ASP A 636 24.02 9.93 13.23
CA ASP A 636 25.24 9.15 13.52
C ASP A 636 25.39 7.77 12.83
N GLN A 637 24.51 7.42 11.89
CA GLN A 637 24.65 6.19 11.09
C GLN A 637 24.81 6.48 9.59
N SER A 638 25.61 5.65 8.91
CA SER A 638 25.70 5.60 7.45
C SER A 638 25.15 4.27 6.94
N THR A 639 24.74 4.24 5.68
CA THR A 639 24.29 3.02 5.01
C THR A 639 25.08 2.81 3.71
N ASP A 640 25.18 1.57 3.27
CA ASP A 640 25.72 1.22 1.96
C ASP A 640 24.58 0.76 1.04
N LEU A 641 24.67 1.10 -0.25
CA LEU A 641 23.77 0.64 -1.30
C LEU A 641 24.51 -0.23 -2.30
N VAL A 642 24.02 -1.46 -2.48
CA VAL A 642 24.44 -2.36 -3.56
C VAL A 642 23.20 -2.73 -4.37
N LEU A 643 23.16 -2.42 -5.65
CA LEU A 643 22.07 -2.81 -6.55
C LEU A 643 22.64 -3.48 -7.79
N HIS A 644 22.03 -4.58 -8.21
CA HIS A 644 22.31 -5.27 -9.46
C HIS A 644 21.00 -5.53 -10.19
N VAL A 645 20.83 -4.94 -11.37
CA VAL A 645 19.69 -5.20 -12.25
C VAL A 645 20.23 -5.87 -13.51
N GLN A 646 19.74 -7.07 -13.80
CA GLN A 646 20.11 -7.84 -14.97
C GLN A 646 18.86 -8.25 -15.74
N ARG A 647 18.92 -8.10 -17.07
CA ARG A 647 17.92 -8.60 -17.99
C ARG A 647 18.62 -9.22 -19.19
N LEU A 648 18.24 -10.45 -19.55
CA LEU A 648 18.80 -11.15 -20.71
C LEU A 648 17.79 -11.20 -21.85
N GLY A 649 18.08 -10.46 -22.92
CA GLY A 649 17.35 -10.52 -24.19
C GLY A 649 18.11 -11.35 -25.23
N SER A 650 17.73 -11.19 -26.50
CA SER A 650 18.42 -11.81 -27.64
C SER A 650 19.70 -11.05 -28.06
N ALA A 651 19.88 -9.82 -27.59
CA ALA A 651 21.04 -8.99 -27.91
C ALA A 651 22.33 -9.40 -27.16
N PRO A 652 23.53 -9.12 -27.72
CA PRO A 652 24.81 -9.49 -27.11
C PRO A 652 25.04 -8.97 -25.69
N PHE A 653 25.03 -9.87 -24.73
CA PHE A 653 25.21 -9.56 -23.31
C PHE A 653 26.69 -9.38 -22.92
N LYS A 654 26.97 -8.36 -22.10
CA LYS A 654 28.23 -8.17 -21.39
C LYS A 654 27.90 -7.70 -19.98
N SER A 655 28.64 -8.18 -18.98
CA SER A 655 28.44 -7.71 -17.61
C SER A 655 29.07 -6.33 -17.39
N ALA A 656 28.34 -5.45 -16.72
CA ALA A 656 28.83 -4.23 -16.11
C ALA A 656 29.89 -4.53 -15.04
N SER A 657 30.80 -3.60 -14.80
CA SER A 657 31.81 -3.77 -13.74
C SER A 657 31.33 -3.16 -12.43
N TRP A 658 31.71 -3.76 -11.31
CA TRP A 658 31.53 -3.15 -9.99
C TRP A 658 32.50 -1.97 -9.84
N THR A 659 31.99 -0.82 -9.42
CA THR A 659 32.74 0.43 -9.25
C THR A 659 32.02 1.27 -8.20
N HIS A 660 32.70 2.14 -7.46
CA HIS A 660 32.03 3.11 -6.59
C HIS A 660 31.24 4.11 -7.46
N GLY A 661 29.92 3.94 -7.51
CA GLY A 661 29.02 4.65 -8.42
C GLY A 661 28.05 3.73 -9.17
N LEU A 662 27.74 4.08 -10.42
CA LEU A 662 26.76 3.41 -11.28
C LEU A 662 27.43 2.92 -12.56
N TRP A 663 27.27 1.66 -12.92
CA TRP A 663 27.69 1.12 -14.21
C TRP A 663 26.52 0.43 -14.90
N ILE A 664 26.17 0.89 -16.10
CA ILE A 664 25.14 0.31 -16.96
C ILE A 664 25.78 -0.20 -18.26
N TYR A 665 25.42 -1.41 -18.66
CA TYR A 665 25.63 -1.93 -20.01
C TYR A 665 24.28 -2.31 -20.60
N GLN A 666 23.96 -1.79 -21.78
CA GLN A 666 22.78 -2.17 -22.55
C GLN A 666 23.18 -2.53 -23.99
N SER A 667 22.51 -3.52 -24.55
CA SER A 667 22.56 -3.85 -25.97
C SER A 667 21.15 -4.14 -26.49
N GLY A 668 20.86 -3.78 -27.74
CA GLY A 668 19.50 -3.90 -28.30
C GLY A 668 18.50 -2.89 -27.73
N LYS A 669 17.23 -3.00 -28.14
CA LYS A 669 16.14 -2.10 -27.73
C LYS A 669 14.86 -2.88 -27.38
N GLY A 670 14.01 -2.33 -26.52
CA GLY A 670 12.72 -2.89 -26.16
C GLY A 670 12.79 -4.32 -25.61
N ARG A 671 11.85 -5.20 -26.01
CA ARG A 671 11.79 -6.59 -25.54
C ARG A 671 12.97 -7.48 -25.96
N GLU A 672 13.83 -7.04 -26.88
CA GLU A 672 15.04 -7.78 -27.29
C GLU A 672 16.31 -7.34 -26.55
N SER A 673 16.27 -6.23 -25.79
CA SER A 673 17.48 -5.69 -25.17
C SER A 673 17.99 -6.52 -24.00
N SER A 674 19.31 -6.65 -23.92
CA SER A 674 20.03 -7.18 -22.77
C SER A 674 20.62 -6.02 -21.97
N LEU A 675 20.40 -6.01 -20.65
CA LEU A 675 20.82 -4.96 -19.72
C LEU A 675 21.56 -5.57 -18.52
N ASP A 676 22.66 -4.96 -18.10
CA ASP A 676 23.34 -5.21 -16.82
C ASP A 676 23.65 -3.86 -16.17
N MET A 677 23.04 -3.57 -15.03
CA MET A 677 23.21 -2.34 -14.25
C MET A 677 23.70 -2.70 -12.86
N LYS A 678 24.73 -2.01 -12.38
CA LYS A 678 25.31 -2.17 -11.06
C LYS A 678 25.45 -0.82 -10.39
N ILE A 679 24.87 -0.65 -9.21
CA ILE A 679 25.10 0.50 -8.32
C ILE A 679 25.83 -0.01 -7.10
N PHE A 680 26.91 0.65 -6.73
CA PHE A 680 27.68 0.33 -5.56
C PHE A 680 28.14 1.64 -4.93
N LEU A 681 27.45 2.07 -3.89
CA LEU A 681 27.70 3.32 -3.19
C LEU A 681 27.91 2.99 -1.70
N MET A 682 29.14 3.18 -1.24
CA MET A 682 29.55 2.87 0.14
C MET A 682 29.73 4.16 0.96
N GLY A 683 29.23 4.19 2.19
CA GLY A 683 29.24 5.37 3.04
C GLY A 683 28.27 6.46 2.57
N LEU A 684 27.03 6.07 2.23
CA LEU A 684 25.97 7.04 1.95
C LEU A 684 25.69 7.90 3.20
N PRO A 685 25.32 9.19 2.99
CA PRO A 685 24.95 10.11 4.06
C PRO A 685 23.75 9.62 4.90
N SER A 686 23.54 10.23 6.06
CA SER A 686 22.36 9.99 6.90
C SER A 686 21.07 10.40 6.19
N GLU A 687 21.08 11.43 5.35
CA GLU A 687 19.96 11.78 4.47
C GLU A 687 20.48 12.07 3.07
N GLY A 688 19.78 11.58 2.05
CA GLY A 688 20.13 11.90 0.68
C GLY A 688 19.12 11.42 -0.35
N SER A 689 19.24 11.99 -1.54
CA SER A 689 18.50 11.58 -2.71
C SER A 689 19.41 11.41 -3.93
N LEU A 690 19.02 10.47 -4.78
CA LEU A 690 19.71 10.09 -6.00
C LEU A 690 18.66 9.97 -7.09
N SER A 691 18.75 10.80 -8.13
CA SER A 691 17.84 10.74 -9.27
C SER A 691 18.58 10.68 -10.60
N PHE A 692 18.12 9.77 -11.45
CA PHE A 692 18.56 9.66 -12.84
C PHE A 692 17.35 9.68 -13.76
N SER A 693 17.35 10.59 -14.72
CA SER A 693 16.35 10.65 -15.79
C SER A 693 17.00 10.47 -17.15
N PHE A 694 16.45 9.57 -17.96
CA PHE A 694 16.88 9.34 -19.33
C PHE A 694 15.69 9.46 -20.30
N GLU A 695 15.52 10.63 -20.89
CA GLU A 695 14.56 10.90 -21.96
C GLU A 695 15.22 10.78 -23.34
N GLU A 696 14.40 10.86 -24.40
CA GLU A 696 14.87 10.70 -25.78
C GLU A 696 15.99 11.68 -26.14
N GLU A 697 15.87 12.93 -25.71
CA GLU A 697 16.85 13.97 -25.95
C GLU A 697 17.56 14.42 -24.67
N THR A 698 16.96 14.24 -23.50
CA THR A 698 17.43 14.81 -22.23
C THR A 698 18.00 13.74 -21.30
N LEU A 699 19.14 14.04 -20.69
CA LEU A 699 19.72 13.31 -19.57
C LEU A 699 19.68 14.23 -18.34
N VAL A 700 19.12 13.77 -17.22
CA VAL A 700 19.19 14.47 -15.93
C VAL A 700 19.88 13.58 -14.91
N PHE A 701 20.81 14.17 -14.18
CA PHE A 701 21.50 13.61 -13.03
C PHE A 701 21.32 14.57 -11.87
N ASP A 702 20.88 14.07 -10.73
CA ASP A 702 20.63 14.86 -9.53
C ASP A 702 21.12 14.08 -8.31
N LEU A 703 22.08 14.66 -7.59
CA LEU A 703 22.60 14.16 -6.33
C LEU A 703 22.35 15.21 -5.26
N ASP A 704 21.76 14.79 -4.15
CA ASP A 704 21.61 15.65 -2.97
C ASP A 704 21.97 14.83 -1.73
N PHE A 705 23.17 15.07 -1.18
CA PHE A 705 23.73 14.30 -0.07
C PHE A 705 24.07 15.22 1.10
N GLU A 706 23.63 14.88 2.31
CA GLU A 706 23.92 15.64 3.53
C GLU A 706 24.98 14.93 4.41
N GLY A 707 26.13 15.57 4.68
CA GLY A 707 27.19 14.96 5.49
C GLY A 707 27.88 13.74 4.86
N TYR A 708 27.94 13.69 3.53
CA TYR A 708 28.51 12.60 2.76
C TYR A 708 29.96 12.30 3.14
N SER A 709 30.24 11.03 3.42
CA SER A 709 31.58 10.53 3.74
C SER A 709 31.83 9.23 2.98
N PRO A 710 32.18 9.31 1.68
CA PRO A 710 32.28 8.13 0.86
C PRO A 710 33.44 7.23 1.30
N ALA A 711 33.26 5.92 1.20
CA ALA A 711 34.36 4.98 1.46
C ALA A 711 35.51 5.10 0.44
N MET A 712 35.23 5.65 -0.74
CA MET A 712 36.19 5.92 -1.81
C MET A 712 36.12 7.40 -2.20
N PRO A 713 37.25 8.11 -2.38
CA PRO A 713 37.24 9.55 -2.65
C PRO A 713 36.84 9.90 -4.10
N TRP A 714 36.16 9.00 -4.81
CA TRP A 714 35.80 9.16 -6.22
C TRP A 714 34.45 8.51 -6.50
N LEU A 715 33.71 9.03 -7.47
CA LEU A 715 32.43 8.51 -7.95
C LEU A 715 32.47 8.34 -9.47
N LEU A 716 32.03 7.18 -9.98
CA LEU A 716 31.94 6.90 -11.41
C LEU A 716 30.51 6.54 -11.83
N VAL A 717 29.91 7.33 -12.70
CA VAL A 717 28.69 6.98 -13.43
C VAL A 717 29.07 6.65 -14.86
N ARG A 718 28.86 5.41 -15.29
CA ARG A 718 29.20 4.95 -16.63
C ARG A 718 28.06 4.18 -17.27
N THR A 719 27.69 4.55 -18.48
CA THR A 719 26.75 3.79 -19.30
C THR A 719 27.45 3.36 -20.60
N LEU A 720 27.14 2.16 -21.08
CA LEU A 720 27.65 1.62 -22.34
C LEU A 720 26.48 1.10 -23.17
N GLY A 721 26.29 1.65 -24.38
CA GLY A 721 25.21 1.28 -25.30
C GLY A 721 23.80 1.62 -24.81
N PHE A 722 23.67 2.33 -23.68
CA PHE A 722 22.38 2.73 -23.12
C PHE A 722 21.71 3.76 -24.04
N GLN A 723 20.60 3.39 -24.68
CA GLN A 723 19.93 4.20 -25.70
C GLN A 723 20.87 4.68 -26.84
N ASP A 724 21.77 3.81 -27.32
CA ASP A 724 22.81 4.12 -28.31
C ASP A 724 23.86 5.16 -27.85
N ARG A 725 23.94 5.42 -26.53
CA ARG A 725 24.85 6.38 -25.90
C ARG A 725 25.77 5.68 -24.90
N ASP A 726 27.02 6.14 -24.86
CA ASP A 726 27.94 5.87 -23.77
C ASP A 726 28.12 7.16 -22.98
N ILE A 727 27.80 7.12 -21.68
CA ILE A 727 27.99 8.24 -20.76
C ILE A 727 29.11 7.86 -19.79
N THR A 728 29.93 8.82 -19.41
CA THR A 728 30.92 8.67 -18.34
C THR A 728 30.97 9.98 -17.58
N ILE A 729 30.61 9.97 -16.31
CA ILE A 729 30.80 11.08 -15.37
C ILE A 729 31.70 10.53 -14.28
N TYR A 730 32.83 11.18 -14.07
CA TYR A 730 33.80 10.83 -13.04
C TYR A 730 34.08 12.07 -12.22
N MET A 731 33.96 11.94 -10.91
CA MET A 731 34.31 12.97 -9.93
C MET A 731 35.32 12.38 -8.96
N ASN A 732 36.33 13.15 -8.59
CA ASN A 732 37.44 12.72 -7.75
C ASN A 732 37.65 13.68 -6.57
N ASP A 733 38.48 13.28 -5.61
CA ASP A 733 38.79 14.02 -4.38
C ASP A 733 37.55 14.46 -3.59
N ILE A 734 36.56 13.56 -3.49
CA ILE A 734 35.36 13.77 -2.66
C ILE A 734 35.77 13.68 -1.20
N LYS A 735 35.69 14.80 -0.48
CA LYS A 735 36.07 14.91 0.93
C LYS A 735 35.00 14.28 1.83
N SER A 736 35.37 13.94 3.05
CA SER A 736 34.45 13.41 4.06
C SER A 736 33.72 14.53 4.81
N GLY A 737 32.47 14.28 5.20
CA GLY A 737 31.65 15.19 6.01
C GLY A 737 31.14 16.41 5.25
N ILE A 738 30.80 16.25 3.96
CA ILE A 738 30.37 17.35 3.10
C ILE A 738 28.89 17.24 2.71
N ASN A 739 28.22 18.38 2.58
CA ASN A 739 26.96 18.49 1.88
C ASN A 739 27.27 18.65 0.38
N MET A 740 26.60 17.87 -0.46
CA MET A 740 26.86 17.81 -1.90
C MET A 740 25.54 17.80 -2.67
N ASP A 741 25.21 18.92 -3.29
CA ASP A 741 24.14 19.06 -4.27
C ASP A 741 24.77 19.21 -5.66
N VAL A 742 24.57 18.24 -6.55
CA VAL A 742 25.10 18.25 -7.91
C VAL A 742 24.03 17.85 -8.90
N LYS A 743 23.70 18.80 -9.77
CA LYS A 743 22.71 18.62 -10.83
C LYS A 743 23.35 18.82 -12.20
N ALA A 744 23.10 17.88 -13.11
CA ALA A 744 23.52 17.98 -14.49
C ALA A 744 22.39 17.59 -15.44
N GLU A 745 22.04 18.49 -16.34
CA GLU A 745 21.06 18.29 -17.41
C GLU A 745 21.73 18.46 -18.78
N ILE A 746 21.57 17.47 -19.65
CA ILE A 746 22.10 17.51 -21.02
C ILE A 746 20.98 17.17 -22.00
N THR A 747 20.51 18.18 -22.73
CA THR A 747 19.54 18.02 -23.83
C THR A 747 20.27 18.02 -25.17
N THR A 748 20.08 16.97 -25.98
CA THR A 748 20.68 16.91 -27.33
C THR A 748 19.68 16.48 -28.39
N ASN A 749 19.49 17.33 -29.41
CA ASN A 749 18.80 16.99 -30.64
C ASN A 749 19.81 16.39 -31.64
N MET A 750 19.46 15.23 -32.20
CA MET A 750 20.38 14.38 -32.95
C MET A 750 20.38 14.64 -34.47
N SER A 751 19.62 15.62 -34.95
CA SER A 751 19.52 15.98 -36.37
C SER A 751 20.77 16.70 -36.91
N ILE A 752 20.86 16.84 -38.24
CA ILE A 752 21.91 17.64 -38.90
C ILE A 752 21.72 19.11 -38.49
N GLY A 753 22.71 19.68 -37.79
CA GLY A 753 22.62 21.02 -37.17
C GLY A 753 21.94 21.05 -35.79
N GLY A 754 21.69 19.88 -35.18
CA GLY A 754 20.96 19.76 -33.91
C GLY A 754 21.56 20.51 -32.72
N ARG A 755 20.67 21.00 -31.86
CA ARG A 755 20.96 21.77 -30.64
C ARG A 755 21.48 20.88 -29.51
N ILE A 756 22.52 21.34 -28.81
CA ILE A 756 22.99 20.81 -27.54
C ILE A 756 22.81 21.89 -26.48
N VAL A 757 22.21 21.53 -25.34
CA VAL A 757 22.16 22.35 -24.13
C VAL A 757 22.72 21.50 -23.00
N ALA A 758 23.71 22.02 -22.30
CA ALA A 758 24.25 21.44 -21.08
C ALA A 758 24.07 22.47 -19.96
N HIS A 759 23.48 22.03 -18.87
CA HIS A 759 23.31 22.80 -17.65
C HIS A 759 23.90 21.98 -16.50
N MET A 760 24.80 22.59 -15.74
CA MET A 760 25.42 21.95 -14.58
C MET A 760 25.41 22.95 -13.44
N GLU A 761 24.94 22.51 -12.29
CA GLU A 761 24.91 23.26 -11.04
C GLU A 761 25.53 22.37 -9.97
N ALA A 762 26.38 22.95 -9.13
CA ALA A 762 26.92 22.28 -7.97
C ALA A 762 26.99 23.25 -6.80
N HIS A 763 26.61 22.75 -5.62
CA HIS A 763 26.77 23.40 -4.34
C HIS A 763 27.38 22.40 -3.35
N VAL A 764 28.57 22.69 -2.86
CA VAL A 764 29.35 21.79 -2.00
C VAL A 764 29.88 22.56 -0.79
N SER A 765 29.55 22.07 0.40
CA SER A 765 29.93 22.69 1.67
C SER A 765 30.26 21.66 2.73
N THR A 766 30.87 22.07 3.83
CA THR A 766 30.97 21.27 5.06
C THR A 766 29.58 21.15 5.73
N LEU A 767 29.46 20.25 6.71
CA LEU A 767 28.30 20.21 7.62
C LEU A 767 28.02 21.56 8.32
N GLU A 768 29.04 22.40 8.52
CA GLU A 768 28.95 23.72 9.15
C GLU A 768 28.56 24.82 8.16
N GLY A 769 28.44 24.49 6.86
CA GLY A 769 28.08 25.42 5.78
C GLY A 769 29.26 26.12 5.11
N GLU A 770 30.50 25.83 5.52
CA GLU A 770 31.69 26.40 4.88
C GLU A 770 31.91 25.82 3.47
N PRO A 771 32.23 26.63 2.44
CA PRO A 771 32.40 26.16 1.06
C PRO A 771 33.58 25.21 0.91
N VAL A 772 33.40 24.13 0.14
CA VAL A 772 34.43 23.10 -0.07
C VAL A 772 34.54 22.72 -1.54
N ASP A 773 35.73 22.81 -2.09
CA ASP A 773 35.99 22.35 -3.46
C ASP A 773 36.18 20.84 -3.55
N LEU A 774 35.82 20.28 -4.70
CA LEU A 774 36.08 18.90 -5.10
C LEU A 774 37.18 18.83 -6.17
N GLY A 775 37.69 17.63 -6.43
CA GLY A 775 38.74 17.40 -7.41
C GLY A 775 38.25 17.38 -8.85
N GLU A 776 38.99 16.66 -9.68
CA GLU A 776 38.74 16.62 -11.13
C GLU A 776 37.35 16.07 -11.48
N VAL A 777 36.74 16.68 -12.49
CA VAL A 777 35.48 16.25 -13.07
C VAL A 777 35.65 15.99 -14.56
N LEU A 778 35.33 14.78 -14.99
CA LEU A 778 35.28 14.39 -16.39
C LEU A 778 33.88 13.94 -16.74
N ALA A 779 33.22 14.65 -17.64
CA ALA A 779 31.95 14.25 -18.24
C ALA A 779 32.14 13.97 -19.74
N ARG A 780 31.78 12.77 -20.18
CA ARG A 780 31.87 12.33 -21.57
C ARG A 780 30.56 11.70 -22.01
N LEU A 781 30.05 12.12 -23.17
CA LEU A 781 28.86 11.56 -23.81
C LEU A 781 29.19 11.20 -25.26
N ARG A 782 29.11 9.93 -25.62
CA ARG A 782 29.36 9.42 -26.97
C ARG A 782 28.10 8.77 -27.55
N LYS A 783 27.69 9.13 -28.77
CA LYS A 783 26.68 8.39 -29.54
C LYS A 783 27.36 7.48 -30.56
N LEU A 784 26.87 6.25 -30.67
CA LEU A 784 27.45 5.20 -31.53
C LEU A 784 26.72 4.96 -32.86
N GLY A 785 25.52 5.53 -33.08
CA GLY A 785 24.66 5.29 -34.26
C GLY A 785 25.14 5.90 -35.60
N GLU A 786 24.23 6.07 -36.57
CA GLU A 786 24.55 6.50 -37.96
C GLU A 786 25.33 7.82 -38.07
N GLU A 787 25.09 8.74 -37.15
CA GLU A 787 25.86 9.98 -36.99
C GLU A 787 26.57 9.96 -35.63
N PRO A 788 27.74 9.29 -35.52
CA PRO A 788 28.48 9.24 -34.27
C PRO A 788 28.81 10.65 -33.78
N SER A 789 28.74 10.85 -32.47
CA SER A 789 29.18 12.11 -31.85
C SER A 789 29.84 11.86 -30.52
N LEU A 790 30.72 12.78 -30.11
CA LEU A 790 31.43 12.77 -28.84
C LEU A 790 31.32 14.16 -28.24
N ARG A 791 30.98 14.22 -26.96
CA ARG A 791 30.99 15.43 -26.15
C ARG A 791 31.84 15.15 -24.92
N GLU A 792 32.70 16.08 -24.56
CA GLU A 792 33.59 15.96 -23.41
C GLU A 792 33.66 17.31 -22.71
N ILE A 793 33.51 17.29 -21.40
CA ILE A 793 33.83 18.39 -20.50
C ILE A 793 34.86 17.84 -19.51
N TYR A 794 35.94 18.58 -19.32
CA TYR A 794 36.93 18.27 -18.30
C TYR A 794 37.26 19.53 -17.52
N MET A 795 37.35 19.37 -16.22
CA MET A 795 37.68 20.42 -15.27
C MET A 795 38.58 19.85 -14.17
N PRO A 796 39.69 20.52 -13.82
CA PRO A 796 40.67 20.01 -12.87
C PRO A 796 40.20 20.03 -11.41
N ALA A 797 39.27 20.92 -11.06
CA ALA A 797 38.64 21.03 -9.75
C ALA A 797 37.19 21.51 -9.90
N LEU A 798 36.24 20.98 -9.13
CA LEU A 798 34.87 21.48 -9.07
C LEU A 798 34.72 22.41 -7.86
N PRO A 799 34.53 23.73 -8.09
CA PRO A 799 34.37 24.71 -7.03
C PRO A 799 33.16 24.46 -6.15
N ALA A 800 33.23 24.94 -4.90
CA ALA A 800 32.12 24.87 -3.94
C ALA A 800 30.78 25.35 -4.52
N ASP A 801 30.78 26.47 -5.24
CA ASP A 801 29.63 26.93 -6.02
C ASP A 801 30.05 26.98 -7.49
N PHE A 802 29.29 26.28 -8.34
CA PHE A 802 29.56 26.22 -9.77
C PHE A 802 28.25 26.22 -10.56
N SER A 803 28.18 27.07 -11.57
CA SER A 803 27.10 27.05 -12.55
C SER A 803 27.68 27.18 -13.94
N PHE A 804 27.31 26.23 -14.80
CA PHE A 804 27.68 26.23 -16.20
C PHE A 804 26.45 25.98 -17.07
N ARG A 805 26.22 26.90 -18.02
CA ARG A 805 25.21 26.75 -19.05
C ARG A 805 25.84 26.92 -20.41
N GLY A 806 26.02 25.81 -21.11
CA GLY A 806 26.52 25.77 -22.49
C GLY A 806 25.40 25.43 -23.46
N ARG A 807 25.20 26.25 -24.49
CA ARG A 807 24.33 25.95 -25.63
C ARG A 807 25.14 26.01 -26.92
N MET A 808 25.08 24.94 -27.70
CA MET A 808 25.78 24.84 -28.97
C MET A 808 24.83 24.32 -30.05
N GLU A 809 24.64 25.13 -31.09
CA GLU A 809 23.84 24.80 -32.27
C GLU A 809 24.55 25.38 -33.51
N ARG A 810 23.99 26.41 -34.15
CA ARG A 810 24.69 27.26 -35.12
C ARG A 810 25.61 28.28 -34.45
N ASP A 811 25.22 28.71 -33.26
CA ASP A 811 25.91 29.68 -32.42
C ASP A 811 26.36 28.95 -31.13
N ILE A 812 27.44 29.41 -30.53
CA ILE A 812 27.94 28.94 -29.24
C ILE A 812 27.61 30.00 -28.20
N ASP A 813 27.05 29.59 -27.07
CA ASP A 813 26.64 30.45 -25.97
C ASP A 813 27.04 29.74 -24.68
N VAL A 814 27.88 30.37 -23.86
CA VAL A 814 28.43 29.82 -22.64
C VAL A 814 28.26 30.85 -21.56
N ASN A 815 27.59 30.46 -20.48
CA ASN A 815 27.52 31.24 -19.25
C ASN A 815 28.14 30.41 -18.14
N TYR A 816 29.04 31.03 -17.39
CA TYR A 816 29.82 30.40 -16.35
C TYR A 816 29.83 31.30 -15.12
N SER A 817 29.68 30.69 -13.95
CA SER A 817 29.88 31.32 -12.66
C SER A 817 30.49 30.32 -11.69
N SER A 818 31.37 30.80 -10.81
CA SER A 818 32.01 30.01 -9.78
C SER A 818 32.37 30.84 -8.55
N SER A 819 32.46 30.17 -7.39
CA SER A 819 33.01 30.73 -6.15
C SER A 819 34.51 31.04 -6.21
N GLN A 820 35.27 30.45 -7.15
CA GLN A 820 36.71 30.68 -7.27
C GLN A 820 37.22 30.64 -8.73
N TYR A 821 38.47 31.03 -8.90
CA TYR A 821 39.18 30.94 -10.17
C TYR A 821 39.45 29.47 -10.51
N LEU A 822 39.28 29.11 -11.78
CA LEU A 822 39.61 27.78 -12.29
C LEU A 822 40.79 27.85 -13.24
N GLU A 823 41.74 26.92 -13.08
CA GLU A 823 42.92 26.82 -13.95
C GLU A 823 42.52 26.69 -15.41
N PHE A 824 41.64 25.73 -15.74
CA PHE A 824 41.08 25.64 -17.08
C PHE A 824 39.76 24.87 -17.13
N LEU A 825 39.03 25.10 -18.21
CA LEU A 825 37.84 24.35 -18.59
C LEU A 825 38.02 23.87 -20.03
N TYR A 826 37.97 22.56 -20.22
CA TYR A 826 38.01 21.95 -21.54
C TYR A 826 36.62 21.52 -21.96
N ILE A 827 36.19 21.95 -23.14
CA ILE A 827 34.92 21.54 -23.74
C ILE A 827 35.20 21.08 -25.16
N LYS A 828 34.78 19.87 -25.50
CA LYS A 828 34.87 19.35 -26.86
C LYS A 828 33.55 18.78 -27.33
N LEU A 829 33.24 19.07 -28.58
CA LEU A 829 32.19 18.47 -29.35
C LEU A 829 32.79 17.89 -30.63
N SER A 830 32.34 16.71 -31.03
CA SER A 830 32.72 16.10 -32.29
C SER A 830 31.52 15.39 -32.88
N LYS A 831 31.31 15.51 -34.19
CA LYS A 831 30.24 14.84 -34.93
C LYS A 831 30.81 14.27 -36.22
N SER A 832 30.44 13.04 -36.53
CA SER A 832 30.78 12.39 -37.78
C SER A 832 29.59 12.46 -38.74
N LEU A 833 29.83 12.99 -39.94
CA LEU A 833 28.87 13.02 -41.04
C LEU A 833 29.49 12.36 -42.27
N LYS A 834 28.81 11.36 -42.84
CA LYS A 834 29.29 10.59 -44.01
C LYS A 834 30.74 10.08 -43.85
N GLY A 835 31.11 9.65 -42.64
CA GLY A 835 32.44 9.14 -42.32
C GLY A 835 33.52 10.21 -42.08
N ARG A 836 33.19 11.51 -42.06
CA ARG A 836 34.11 12.60 -41.74
C ARG A 836 33.77 13.22 -40.40
N TRP A 837 34.75 13.30 -39.50
CA TRP A 837 34.62 13.99 -38.22
C TRP A 837 34.81 15.49 -38.40
N SER A 838 33.84 16.26 -37.93
CA SER A 838 33.99 17.69 -37.63
C SER A 838 33.94 17.88 -36.13
N GLN A 839 34.78 18.77 -35.62
CA GLN A 839 34.94 18.98 -34.19
C GLN A 839 35.01 20.46 -33.85
N ILE A 840 34.52 20.79 -32.66
CA ILE A 840 34.71 22.06 -31.99
C ILE A 840 35.35 21.72 -30.65
N TYR A 841 36.41 22.41 -30.27
CA TYR A 841 36.85 22.34 -28.88
C TYR A 841 37.35 23.70 -28.41
N GLY A 842 37.01 24.00 -27.16
CA GLY A 842 37.42 25.17 -26.42
C GLY A 842 38.31 24.76 -25.25
N ILE A 843 39.43 25.45 -25.07
CA ILE A 843 40.21 25.45 -23.84
C ILE A 843 40.13 26.88 -23.33
N PHE A 844 39.48 27.05 -22.19
CA PHE A 844 39.44 28.30 -21.44
C PHE A 844 40.47 28.14 -20.33
N HIS A 845 41.44 29.02 -20.22
CA HIS A 845 42.45 28.99 -19.16
C HIS A 845 42.31 30.25 -18.30
N ASP A 846 42.68 30.15 -17.03
CA ASP A 846 42.59 31.23 -16.05
C ASP A 846 41.17 31.83 -15.97
N LEU A 847 40.17 30.94 -15.78
CA LEU A 847 38.76 31.34 -15.77
C LEU A 847 38.47 32.27 -14.58
N PRO A 848 37.81 33.41 -14.83
CA PRO A 848 37.40 34.37 -13.81
C PRO A 848 36.21 33.81 -13.01
N LEU A 849 35.78 34.51 -11.95
CA LEU A 849 34.61 34.10 -11.14
C LEU A 849 33.31 33.99 -11.95
N SER A 850 33.20 34.74 -13.05
CA SER A 850 32.09 34.63 -13.98
C SER A 850 32.48 35.14 -15.36
N PHE A 851 31.96 34.50 -16.39
CA PHE A 851 31.98 35.03 -17.75
C PHE A 851 30.77 34.57 -18.57
N SER A 852 30.43 35.37 -19.57
CA SER A 852 29.46 35.04 -20.60
C SER A 852 30.14 35.21 -21.95
N ALA A 853 30.24 34.12 -22.72
CA ALA A 853 30.85 34.11 -24.03
C ALA A 853 29.83 33.65 -25.07
N ARG A 854 29.71 34.40 -26.16
CA ARG A 854 28.83 34.07 -27.28
C ARG A 854 29.55 34.22 -28.60
N ILE A 855 29.49 33.20 -29.43
CA ILE A 855 29.98 33.19 -30.80
C ILE A 855 28.79 32.95 -31.72
N VAL A 856 28.41 33.98 -32.44
CA VAL A 856 27.37 33.91 -33.46
C VAL A 856 28.05 33.74 -34.80
N SER A 857 27.71 32.65 -35.46
CA SER A 857 28.27 32.38 -36.77
C SER A 857 27.54 33.18 -37.83
N ASN A 858 28.24 33.57 -38.91
CA ASN A 858 27.67 34.38 -39.98
C ASN A 858 27.56 33.60 -41.30
N PRO A 859 26.47 32.86 -41.55
CA PRO A 859 26.29 32.11 -42.79
C PRO A 859 25.78 32.98 -43.95
N LEU A 860 25.34 34.22 -43.69
CA LEU A 860 24.62 35.05 -44.64
C LEU A 860 25.58 35.80 -45.55
N VAL A 861 25.35 35.68 -46.86
CA VAL A 861 26.08 36.42 -47.89
C VAL A 861 25.16 37.48 -48.48
N SER A 862 25.56 38.74 -48.36
CA SER A 862 24.91 39.85 -49.05
C SER A 862 25.68 40.20 -50.31
N LEU A 863 25.02 40.05 -51.46
CA LEU A 863 25.55 40.53 -52.75
C LEU A 863 25.64 42.07 -52.83
N ARG A 864 25.08 42.80 -51.85
CA ARG A 864 25.09 44.28 -51.80
C ARG A 864 26.36 44.83 -51.14
N HIS A 865 27.15 43.99 -50.47
CA HIS A 865 28.37 44.38 -49.76
C HIS A 865 29.56 43.57 -50.26
N THR A 866 30.77 44.04 -49.96
CA THR A 866 32.02 43.36 -50.32
C THR A 866 32.11 42.02 -49.58
N LEU A 867 32.54 40.97 -50.28
CA LEU A 867 32.47 39.59 -49.80
C LEU A 867 33.60 39.23 -48.80
N THR A 868 34.66 40.06 -48.68
CA THR A 868 35.96 39.66 -48.10
C THR A 868 35.88 39.34 -46.61
N LEU A 869 35.07 40.12 -45.90
CA LEU A 869 34.88 40.02 -44.46
C LEU A 869 33.52 39.37 -44.12
N GLN A 870 32.74 38.97 -45.13
CA GLN A 870 31.50 38.22 -44.92
C GLN A 870 31.83 36.79 -44.53
N GLY A 871 31.17 36.27 -43.49
CA GLY A 871 31.46 34.95 -42.95
C GLY A 871 32.42 34.94 -41.75
N PHE A 872 32.86 36.10 -41.26
CA PHE A 872 33.54 36.19 -39.96
C PHE A 872 32.49 35.98 -38.86
N PRO A 873 32.77 35.15 -37.84
CA PRO A 873 31.89 35.03 -36.69
C PRO A 873 31.95 36.31 -35.84
N THR A 874 30.84 36.64 -35.17
CA THR A 874 30.84 37.67 -34.13
C THR A 874 30.97 37.00 -32.76
N PHE A 875 31.99 37.39 -32.02
CA PHE A 875 32.30 37.04 -30.65
C PHE A 875 31.91 38.16 -29.69
N SER A 876 31.27 37.82 -28.57
CA SER A 876 31.13 38.70 -27.40
C SER A 876 31.56 37.95 -26.14
N LEU A 877 32.32 38.61 -25.29
CA LEU A 877 32.79 38.15 -23.99
C LEU A 877 32.48 39.24 -22.97
N ALA A 878 31.75 38.88 -21.92
CA ALA A 878 31.63 39.66 -20.70
C ALA A 878 32.30 38.85 -19.59
N THR A 879 33.18 39.44 -18.80
CA THR A 879 34.02 38.73 -17.83
C THR A 879 34.23 39.57 -16.57
N SER A 880 34.29 38.90 -15.42
CA SER A 880 34.62 39.55 -14.14
C SER A 880 36.12 39.80 -13.93
N GLY A 881 36.98 39.23 -14.77
CA GLY A 881 38.43 39.39 -14.73
C GLY A 881 39.03 39.66 -16.12
N ARG A 882 40.33 39.99 -16.18
CA ARG A 882 41.04 40.30 -17.44
C ARG A 882 42.08 39.26 -17.85
N ASP A 883 42.21 38.19 -17.08
CA ASP A 883 43.26 37.19 -17.27
C ASP A 883 42.75 35.95 -18.02
N ILE A 884 41.52 36.00 -18.58
CA ILE A 884 40.95 34.84 -19.26
C ILE A 884 41.63 34.62 -20.61
N ASP A 885 42.12 33.40 -20.80
CA ASP A 885 42.66 32.90 -22.04
C ASP A 885 41.63 31.99 -22.72
N LEU A 886 41.48 32.17 -24.03
CA LEU A 886 40.50 31.47 -24.84
C LEU A 886 41.14 30.88 -26.08
N TYR A 887 41.17 29.55 -26.17
CA TYR A 887 41.47 28.85 -27.42
C TYR A 887 40.24 28.11 -27.91
N ILE A 888 39.75 28.42 -29.11
CA ILE A 888 38.64 27.73 -29.76
C ILE A 888 39.07 27.25 -31.14
N ASN A 889 38.90 25.97 -31.40
CA ASN A 889 38.99 25.40 -32.75
C ASN A 889 37.60 24.98 -33.20
N TYR A 890 37.20 25.35 -34.42
CA TYR A 890 35.88 25.08 -34.96
C TYR A 890 36.02 24.59 -36.41
N ASP A 891 35.74 23.31 -36.68
CA ASP A 891 35.65 22.77 -38.05
C ASP A 891 34.19 22.78 -38.55
N GLY A 892 33.89 23.71 -39.46
CA GLY A 892 32.52 24.08 -39.78
C GLY A 892 31.78 23.21 -40.78
N LYS A 893 32.48 22.43 -41.60
CA LYS A 893 31.85 21.69 -42.71
C LYS A 893 30.80 20.68 -42.25
N GLY A 894 30.97 20.09 -41.06
CA GLY A 894 30.02 19.14 -40.49
C GLY A 894 28.99 19.73 -39.51
N LEU A 895 29.07 21.03 -39.21
CA LEU A 895 28.26 21.69 -38.17
C LEU A 895 27.50 22.93 -38.70
N GLY A 896 27.37 23.03 -40.03
CA GLY A 896 26.54 24.07 -40.68
C GLY A 896 27.27 25.38 -40.97
N GLN A 897 28.60 25.39 -40.94
CA GLN A 897 29.44 26.58 -41.20
C GLN A 897 30.42 26.36 -42.36
N ARG A 898 30.95 27.45 -42.89
CA ARG A 898 31.90 27.42 -44.01
C ARG A 898 33.35 27.44 -43.51
N GLY A 899 34.14 26.45 -43.91
CA GLY A 899 35.56 26.41 -43.59
C GLY A 899 35.85 26.04 -42.13
N ARG A 900 37.10 26.23 -41.71
CA ARG A 900 37.58 25.99 -40.35
C ARG A 900 38.02 27.31 -39.74
N TYR A 901 37.73 27.50 -38.46
CA TYR A 901 38.09 28.70 -37.70
C TYR A 901 38.93 28.28 -36.48
N GLN A 902 39.97 29.04 -36.18
CA GLN A 902 40.67 28.96 -34.90
C GLN A 902 40.73 30.37 -34.32
N LEU A 903 40.32 30.50 -33.07
CA LEU A 903 40.37 31.73 -32.30
C LEU A 903 41.28 31.48 -31.10
N PHE A 904 42.27 32.34 -30.92
CA PHE A 904 43.08 32.40 -29.71
C PHE A 904 43.04 33.81 -29.17
N VAL A 905 42.73 33.96 -27.89
CA VAL A 905 42.68 35.23 -27.18
C VAL A 905 43.42 35.04 -25.87
N GLU A 906 44.34 35.94 -25.55
CA GLU A 906 45.15 35.92 -24.33
C GLU A 906 44.86 37.18 -23.52
N ASN A 907 44.61 37.01 -22.21
CA ASN A 907 44.29 38.07 -21.25
C ASN A 907 43.24 39.06 -21.76
N ALA A 908 42.01 38.57 -21.96
CA ALA A 908 40.90 39.38 -22.46
C ALA A 908 40.02 39.98 -21.36
N GLY A 909 39.75 41.28 -21.44
CA GLY A 909 38.60 41.89 -20.77
C GLY A 909 37.31 41.78 -21.58
N ASP A 910 36.28 42.52 -21.17
CA ASP A 910 35.03 42.63 -21.92
C ASP A 910 35.30 42.98 -23.38
N THR A 911 34.86 42.12 -24.28
CA THR A 911 35.20 42.15 -25.69
C THR A 911 33.96 41.92 -26.54
N GLU A 912 33.75 42.73 -27.56
CA GLU A 912 32.64 42.59 -28.49
C GLU A 912 33.13 42.76 -29.92
N THR A 913 32.65 41.91 -30.81
CA THR A 913 32.80 42.06 -32.24
C THR A 913 31.44 42.11 -32.91
N TYR A 914 31.28 43.00 -33.89
CA TYR A 914 30.01 43.20 -34.58
C TYR A 914 30.22 43.79 -35.98
N TYR A 915 29.21 43.69 -36.82
CA TYR A 915 29.20 44.31 -38.14
C TYR A 915 28.54 45.70 -38.09
N HIS A 916 29.20 46.72 -38.62
CA HIS A 916 28.63 48.05 -38.87
C HIS A 916 28.64 48.33 -40.38
N GLY A 917 27.53 48.02 -41.05
CA GLY A 917 27.48 47.98 -42.50
C GLY A 917 28.32 46.81 -43.03
N SER A 918 29.34 47.12 -43.84
CA SER A 918 30.32 46.16 -44.38
C SER A 918 31.60 46.04 -43.53
N MET A 919 31.74 46.84 -42.46
CA MET A 919 32.89 46.81 -41.57
C MET A 919 32.70 45.81 -40.43
N TYR A 920 33.72 45.00 -40.16
CA TYR A 920 33.80 44.14 -38.98
C TYR A 920 34.57 44.87 -37.88
N VAL A 921 33.93 45.15 -36.76
CA VAL A 921 34.49 45.95 -35.67
C VAL A 921 34.76 45.04 -34.48
N LEU A 922 35.94 45.14 -33.89
CA LEU A 922 36.34 44.56 -32.61
C LEU A 922 36.55 45.71 -31.62
N LYS A 923 35.90 45.63 -30.46
CA LYS A 923 36.10 46.51 -29.31
C LYS A 923 36.41 45.66 -28.09
N SER A 924 37.31 46.12 -27.25
CA SER A 924 37.65 45.47 -25.99
C SER A 924 38.11 46.47 -24.94
N GLU A 925 37.94 46.13 -23.67
CA GLU A 925 38.63 46.81 -22.57
C GLU A 925 40.15 46.57 -22.57
N GLY A 926 40.60 45.55 -23.29
CA GLY A 926 42.00 45.20 -23.50
C GLY A 926 42.12 43.71 -23.81
N ILE A 927 42.86 43.39 -24.87
CA ILE A 927 43.32 42.04 -25.21
C ILE A 927 44.82 42.09 -25.41
N GLU A 928 45.58 41.26 -24.70
CA GLU A 928 47.04 41.22 -24.85
C GLU A 928 47.42 40.64 -26.21
N TYR A 929 46.83 39.50 -26.57
CA TYR A 929 47.04 38.86 -27.87
C TYR A 929 45.75 38.27 -28.42
N PHE A 930 45.49 38.53 -29.70
CA PHE A 930 44.32 38.03 -30.41
C PHE A 930 44.79 37.39 -31.71
N THR A 931 44.32 36.18 -32.02
CA THR A 931 44.52 35.53 -33.33
C THR A 931 43.23 34.90 -33.82
N LEU A 932 42.89 35.16 -35.07
CA LEU A 932 41.83 34.51 -35.81
C LEU A 932 42.44 33.88 -37.08
N GLU A 933 42.39 32.56 -37.15
CA GLU A 933 42.77 31.80 -38.33
C GLU A 933 41.52 31.20 -38.99
N MET A 934 41.46 31.31 -40.31
CA MET A 934 40.31 30.93 -41.12
C MET A 934 40.80 30.13 -42.33
N GLU A 935 40.38 28.88 -42.48
CA GLU A 935 40.87 27.99 -43.55
C GLU A 935 39.74 27.47 -44.44
N ASN A 936 40.06 27.15 -45.69
CA ASN A 936 39.19 26.47 -46.65
C ASN A 936 37.82 27.15 -46.86
N ILE A 937 37.84 28.47 -47.07
CA ILE A 937 36.63 29.26 -47.24
C ILE A 937 36.31 29.43 -48.73
N PRO A 938 35.26 28.77 -49.24
CA PRO A 938 34.82 28.96 -50.62
C PRO A 938 34.17 30.34 -50.76
N TYR A 939 34.67 31.12 -51.70
CA TYR A 939 34.37 32.54 -51.76
C TYR A 939 33.52 32.92 -53.00
N ILE A 940 34.03 32.64 -54.21
CA ILE A 940 33.25 32.63 -55.47
C ILE A 940 33.72 31.46 -56.35
N GLU A 941 32.99 31.14 -57.42
CA GLU A 941 33.40 30.07 -58.34
C GLU A 941 34.79 30.36 -58.92
N GLY A 942 35.74 29.44 -58.70
CA GLY A 942 37.13 29.60 -59.13
C GLY A 942 38.02 30.43 -58.18
N PHE A 943 37.53 30.92 -57.04
CA PHE A 943 38.37 31.61 -56.03
C PHE A 943 38.06 31.08 -54.62
N THR A 944 39.09 30.56 -53.95
CA THR A 944 39.01 29.99 -52.59
C THR A 944 40.05 30.63 -51.71
N ILE A 945 39.65 31.09 -50.52
CA ILE A 945 40.60 31.48 -49.49
C ILE A 945 41.09 30.18 -48.83
N ASN A 946 42.37 29.86 -49.03
CA ASN A 946 42.99 28.67 -48.47
C ASN A 946 43.21 28.86 -46.96
N SER A 947 43.78 30.01 -46.58
CA SER A 947 44.01 30.40 -45.19
C SER A 947 44.03 31.93 -45.07
N LEU A 948 43.41 32.48 -44.03
CA LEU A 948 43.52 33.86 -43.58
C LEU A 948 43.86 33.85 -42.10
N ILE A 949 45.05 34.32 -41.76
CA ILE A 949 45.51 34.46 -40.37
C ILE A 949 45.56 35.94 -40.05
N PHE A 950 44.82 36.35 -39.03
CA PHE A 950 44.85 37.70 -38.48
C PHE A 950 45.30 37.62 -37.03
N SER A 951 46.40 38.28 -36.67
CA SER A 951 46.87 38.34 -35.29
C SER A 951 47.16 39.78 -34.88
N ALA A 952 46.85 40.14 -33.64
CA ALA A 952 47.03 41.48 -33.10
C ALA A 952 47.49 41.44 -31.64
N ARG A 953 48.24 42.47 -31.21
CA ARG A 953 48.68 42.67 -29.81
C ARG A 953 48.17 43.99 -29.25
N ASP A 954 47.86 44.00 -27.96
CA ASP A 954 47.39 45.16 -27.19
C ASP A 954 46.16 45.83 -27.83
N VAL A 955 45.08 45.07 -28.03
CA VAL A 955 43.89 45.48 -28.79
C VAL A 955 42.83 46.10 -27.87
N LYS A 956 42.41 47.33 -28.15
CA LYS A 956 41.22 47.99 -27.56
C LYS A 956 40.13 48.29 -28.59
N SER A 957 40.52 48.69 -29.80
CA SER A 957 39.59 48.91 -30.90
C SER A 957 40.26 48.64 -32.25
N LEU A 958 39.55 47.94 -33.12
CA LEU A 958 39.97 47.61 -34.47
C LEU A 958 38.75 47.46 -35.38
N ALA A 959 38.66 48.25 -36.45
CA ALA A 959 37.66 48.05 -37.49
C ALA A 959 38.30 47.59 -38.80
N LEU A 960 37.87 46.44 -39.30
CA LEU A 960 38.23 45.90 -40.61
C LEU A 960 37.16 46.29 -41.63
N ASP A 961 37.58 46.90 -42.72
CA ASP A 961 36.75 47.17 -43.89
C ASP A 961 37.40 46.55 -45.12
N SER A 962 36.67 46.33 -46.21
CA SER A 962 37.25 45.71 -47.40
C SER A 962 36.62 46.17 -48.70
N SER A 963 37.42 46.17 -49.76
CA SER A 963 36.98 46.37 -51.14
C SER A 963 37.57 45.29 -52.07
N MET A 964 36.94 45.10 -53.23
CA MET A 964 37.41 44.19 -54.27
C MET A 964 37.92 45.00 -55.46
N LEU A 965 39.13 44.71 -55.92
CA LEU A 965 39.67 45.30 -57.15
C LEU A 965 39.22 44.51 -58.40
N PRO A 966 39.23 45.12 -59.60
CA PRO A 966 38.97 44.41 -60.85
C PRO A 966 39.91 43.19 -60.98
N GLY A 967 39.35 41.99 -61.15
CA GLY A 967 40.11 40.73 -61.14
C GLY A 967 39.97 39.88 -59.87
N GLY A 968 39.19 40.31 -58.87
CA GLY A 968 38.74 39.46 -57.76
C GLY A 968 39.66 39.45 -56.53
N LEU A 969 40.63 40.36 -56.44
CA LEU A 969 41.57 40.42 -55.31
C LEU A 969 41.07 41.38 -54.21
N PRO A 970 41.10 40.95 -52.92
CA PRO A 970 40.62 41.77 -51.80
C PRO A 970 41.67 42.80 -51.33
N VAL A 971 41.21 44.01 -51.00
CA VAL A 971 41.96 45.02 -50.25
C VAL A 971 41.30 45.21 -48.88
N ILE A 972 42.07 45.13 -47.80
CA ILE A 972 41.56 45.26 -46.42
C ILE A 972 42.01 46.61 -45.86
N TYR A 973 41.09 47.38 -45.28
CA TYR A 973 41.38 48.63 -44.59
C TYR A 973 41.19 48.44 -43.08
N LEU A 974 42.24 48.74 -42.32
CA LEU A 974 42.20 48.86 -40.88
C LEU A 974 41.84 50.31 -40.51
N LYS A 975 40.77 50.50 -39.74
CA LYS A 975 40.24 51.80 -39.29
C LYS A 975 40.03 51.76 -37.78
N LYS A 976 39.92 52.94 -37.13
CA LYS A 976 39.68 53.07 -35.67
C LYS A 976 40.66 52.26 -34.82
N LEU A 977 41.96 52.45 -35.08
CA LEU A 977 43.05 51.66 -34.51
C LEU A 977 43.41 52.15 -33.11
N GLU A 978 43.10 51.34 -32.10
CA GLU A 978 43.74 51.34 -30.78
C GLU A 978 44.33 49.95 -30.58
N VAL A 979 45.42 49.69 -31.30
CA VAL A 979 46.13 48.41 -31.35
C VAL A 979 47.61 48.68 -31.52
N ARG A 980 48.47 47.94 -30.82
CA ARG A 980 49.93 48.13 -30.94
C ARG A 980 50.47 47.44 -32.18
N ASN A 981 50.26 46.15 -32.32
CA ASN A 981 50.77 45.37 -33.45
C ASN A 981 49.65 44.63 -34.17
N VAL A 982 49.73 44.54 -35.50
CA VAL A 982 48.87 43.69 -36.33
C VAL A 982 49.70 42.92 -37.35
N LYS A 983 49.32 41.68 -37.61
CA LYS A 983 49.83 40.85 -38.69
C LYS A 983 48.65 40.16 -39.38
N ALA A 984 48.66 40.21 -40.70
CA ALA A 984 47.68 39.49 -41.53
C ALA A 984 48.44 38.66 -42.57
N VAL A 985 47.98 37.44 -42.82
CA VAL A 985 48.50 36.54 -43.85
C VAL A 985 47.33 35.95 -44.61
N LEU A 986 47.34 36.05 -45.95
CA LEU A 986 46.28 35.52 -46.82
C LEU A 986 46.89 34.62 -47.88
N ASP A 987 46.42 33.39 -47.88
CA ASP A 987 46.69 32.37 -48.87
C ASP A 987 45.39 32.08 -49.63
N PHE A 988 45.42 32.13 -50.95
CA PHE A 988 44.25 31.93 -51.79
C PHE A 988 44.59 31.15 -53.06
N SER A 989 43.60 30.43 -53.58
CA SER A 989 43.66 29.74 -54.86
C SER A 989 42.71 30.40 -55.85
N LEU A 990 43.19 30.66 -57.06
CA LEU A 990 42.44 31.27 -58.16
C LEU A 990 42.54 30.40 -59.41
N LYS A 991 41.40 30.14 -60.06
CA LYS A 991 41.32 29.53 -61.39
C LYS A 991 41.31 30.61 -62.45
N VAL A 992 42.41 30.75 -63.19
CA VAL A 992 42.52 31.65 -64.34
C VAL A 992 42.59 30.82 -65.61
N ARG A 993 41.59 30.97 -66.50
CA ARG A 993 41.53 30.25 -67.79
C ARG A 993 41.70 28.73 -67.66
N GLY A 994 41.10 28.12 -66.63
CA GLY A 994 41.15 26.68 -66.39
C GLY A 994 42.43 26.15 -65.74
N LYS A 995 43.41 27.01 -65.40
CA LYS A 995 44.59 26.64 -64.61
C LYS A 995 44.44 27.11 -63.16
N ASP A 996 44.74 26.23 -62.22
CA ASP A 996 44.83 26.55 -60.80
C ASP A 996 46.13 27.32 -60.50
N MET A 997 46.01 28.47 -59.84
CA MET A 997 47.12 29.24 -59.30
C MET A 997 46.92 29.41 -57.80
N SER A 998 47.94 29.11 -56.99
CA SER A 998 47.91 29.31 -55.53
C SER A 998 49.01 30.28 -55.09
N PRO A 999 48.88 31.57 -55.40
CA PRO A 999 49.86 32.57 -54.95
C PRO A 999 49.77 32.77 -53.43
N ARG A 1000 50.89 32.64 -52.73
CA ARG A 1000 51.01 33.17 -51.36
C ARG A 1000 51.13 34.68 -51.42
N GLY A 1001 50.09 35.37 -50.96
CA GLY A 1001 50.08 36.83 -50.90
C GLY A 1001 50.93 37.34 -49.74
N SER A 1002 51.98 38.11 -50.04
CA SER A 1002 52.54 39.05 -49.06
C SER A 1002 51.66 40.31 -49.06
N PHE A 1003 51.55 41.02 -47.94
CA PHE A 1003 50.80 42.27 -47.90
C PHE A 1003 51.74 43.48 -47.83
N TYR A 1004 51.31 44.56 -48.48
CA TYR A 1004 51.90 45.88 -48.32
C TYR A 1004 51.01 46.73 -47.44
N VAL A 1005 51.60 47.41 -46.45
CA VAL A 1005 50.84 48.21 -45.49
C VAL A 1005 51.12 49.70 -45.64
N TYR A 1006 50.06 50.44 -45.96
CA TYR A 1006 50.06 51.89 -46.02
C TYR A 1006 49.56 52.46 -44.69
N ARG A 1007 50.33 53.34 -44.04
CA ARG A 1007 49.99 53.93 -42.72
C ARG A 1007 49.73 55.43 -42.83
N VAL A 1008 48.81 55.97 -42.00
CA VAL A 1008 48.54 57.43 -41.94
C VAL A 1008 48.70 57.92 -40.49
N SER A 1009 49.74 58.73 -40.23
CA SER A 1009 50.05 59.29 -38.90
C SER A 1009 49.31 60.61 -38.62
N SER A 1010 49.30 61.03 -37.36
CA SER A 1010 48.57 62.19 -36.84
C SER A 1010 49.31 63.54 -36.94
N SER A 1011 50.58 63.57 -37.33
CA SER A 1011 51.33 64.83 -37.50
C SER A 1011 51.03 65.47 -38.85
N GLY A 1012 50.51 66.70 -38.82
CA GLY A 1012 50.11 67.45 -40.01
C GLY A 1012 51.14 67.43 -41.16
N PHE A 1013 50.63 67.23 -42.37
CA PHE A 1013 51.27 67.46 -43.67
C PHE A 1013 52.39 66.54 -44.18
N THR A 1014 52.77 65.46 -43.49
CA THR A 1014 53.67 64.45 -44.09
C THR A 1014 52.99 63.08 -44.20
N ARG A 1015 52.62 62.70 -45.44
CA ARG A 1015 52.27 61.32 -45.79
C ARG A 1015 53.57 60.54 -45.98
N THR A 1016 54.06 59.89 -44.93
CA THR A 1016 55.25 59.04 -45.05
C THR A 1016 54.84 57.71 -45.68
N LEU A 1017 55.27 57.48 -46.93
CA LEU A 1017 55.06 56.21 -47.62
C LEU A 1017 56.15 55.23 -47.17
N SER A 1018 55.84 54.33 -46.23
CA SER A 1018 56.71 53.19 -45.91
C SER A 1018 56.15 51.93 -46.57
N LEU A 1019 56.79 51.46 -47.63
CA LEU A 1019 56.44 50.20 -48.28
C LEU A 1019 57.25 49.08 -47.60
N GLN A 1020 56.58 48.24 -46.82
CA GLN A 1020 57.20 47.09 -46.14
C GLN A 1020 56.65 45.81 -46.76
N SER A 1021 57.53 44.87 -47.15
CA SER A 1021 57.15 43.59 -47.77
C SER A 1021 57.44 42.41 -46.84
N GLY A 1022 56.55 41.42 -46.81
CA GLY A 1022 56.71 40.15 -46.10
C GLY A 1022 55.73 39.94 -44.93
N PRO A 1023 55.69 38.74 -44.32
CA PRO A 1023 54.79 38.36 -43.22
C PRO A 1023 55.20 38.94 -41.84
N LEU A 1024 55.80 40.13 -41.83
CA LEU A 1024 56.31 40.78 -40.61
C LEU A 1024 55.19 41.45 -39.80
N GLU A 1025 55.33 41.41 -38.48
CA GLU A 1025 54.46 42.08 -37.52
C GLU A 1025 54.58 43.62 -37.66
N ILE A 1026 53.44 44.30 -37.79
CA ILE A 1026 53.39 45.73 -38.11
C ILE A 1026 52.97 46.49 -36.87
N ASN A 1027 53.87 47.32 -36.35
CA ASN A 1027 53.54 48.27 -35.30
C ASN A 1027 52.66 49.41 -35.89
N LEU A 1028 51.45 49.54 -35.34
CA LEU A 1028 50.41 50.52 -35.68
C LEU A 1028 50.17 51.54 -34.55
N GLU A 1029 50.99 51.54 -33.50
CA GLU A 1029 50.94 52.49 -32.41
C GLU A 1029 51.06 53.93 -32.92
N GLY A 1030 50.08 54.78 -32.60
CA GLY A 1030 50.02 56.18 -33.04
C GLY A 1030 49.44 56.44 -34.44
N TYR A 1031 48.98 55.42 -35.17
CA TYR A 1031 48.35 55.55 -36.50
C TYR A 1031 46.82 55.46 -36.43
N ARG A 1032 46.09 56.23 -37.26
CA ARG A 1032 44.60 56.23 -37.26
C ARG A 1032 43.97 55.20 -38.20
N SER A 1033 44.69 54.83 -39.25
CA SER A 1033 44.26 53.82 -40.23
C SER A 1033 45.45 53.19 -40.93
N ALA A 1034 45.25 51.98 -41.44
CA ALA A 1034 46.20 51.31 -42.30
C ALA A 1034 45.48 50.57 -43.45
N THR A 1035 46.12 50.42 -44.60
CA THR A 1035 45.56 49.66 -45.74
C THR A 1035 46.48 48.49 -46.06
N ILE A 1036 45.91 47.29 -46.13
CA ILE A 1036 46.56 46.02 -46.41
C ILE A 1036 46.24 45.64 -47.87
N ILE A 1037 47.26 45.65 -48.74
CA ILE A 1037 47.13 45.37 -50.19
C ILE A 1037 47.91 44.10 -50.55
N PRO A 1038 47.30 43.12 -51.25
CA PRO A 1038 48.01 41.93 -51.74
C PRO A 1038 49.17 42.27 -52.70
N ALA A 1039 50.29 41.56 -52.56
CA ALA A 1039 51.51 41.82 -53.34
C ALA A 1039 51.34 41.78 -54.86
N PRO A 1040 50.54 40.89 -55.47
CA PRO A 1040 50.31 40.90 -56.92
C PRO A 1040 49.75 42.24 -57.42
N ILE A 1041 48.90 42.91 -56.62
CA ILE A 1041 48.33 44.23 -56.97
C ILE A 1041 49.41 45.30 -56.96
N VAL A 1042 50.30 45.29 -55.98
CA VAL A 1042 51.40 46.26 -55.88
C VAL A 1042 52.44 46.04 -56.97
N MET A 1043 52.73 44.80 -57.37
CA MET A 1043 53.59 44.50 -58.52
C MET A 1043 52.97 45.02 -59.83
N MET A 1044 51.67 44.81 -60.05
CA MET A 1044 50.95 45.39 -61.21
C MET A 1044 50.93 46.93 -61.17
N TRP A 1045 50.80 47.54 -59.98
CA TRP A 1045 50.88 48.99 -59.79
C TRP A 1045 52.29 49.53 -60.05
N GLN A 1046 53.33 48.85 -59.58
CA GLN A 1046 54.72 49.20 -59.83
C GLN A 1046 55.08 49.08 -61.32
N GLU A 1047 54.62 48.03 -62.01
CA GLU A 1047 54.77 47.90 -63.46
C GLU A 1047 54.04 49.03 -64.20
N ALA A 1048 52.79 49.31 -63.85
CA ALA A 1048 52.00 50.39 -64.48
C ALA A 1048 52.59 51.79 -64.24
N VAL A 1049 53.20 52.04 -63.08
CA VAL A 1049 53.89 53.32 -62.78
C VAL A 1049 55.26 53.39 -63.46
N SER A 1050 55.99 52.27 -63.56
CA SER A 1050 57.28 52.21 -64.28
C SER A 1050 57.12 52.34 -65.80
N GLY A 1051 55.99 51.92 -66.38
CA GLY A 1051 55.66 52.09 -67.79
C GLY A 1051 55.20 53.49 -68.20
N VAL A 1052 55.02 54.43 -67.24
CA VAL A 1052 54.66 55.83 -67.50
C VAL A 1052 55.90 56.76 -67.46
N VAL A 1053 57.09 56.20 -67.19
CA VAL A 1053 58.38 56.87 -67.43
C VAL A 1053 59.19 56.04 -68.44
N SER A 1054 58.70 55.99 -69.67
CA SER A 1054 59.50 55.68 -70.87
C SER A 1054 59.05 56.54 -72.03
#